data_AF-A0A1T1DGF0-F1
#
_entry.id   AF-A0A1T1DGF0-F1
#
_cell.length_a   1.000
_cell.length_b   1.000
_cell.length_c   1.000
_cell.angle_alpha   90.00
_cell.angle_beta   90.00
_cell.angle_gamma   90.00
#
_symmetry.space_group_name_H-M   'P 1'
#
loop_
_entity.id
_entity.type
_entity.pdbx_description
1 polymer ?
#
loop_
_entity_poly.entity_id
_entity_poly.type
_entity_poly.pdbx_seq_one_letter_code
_entity_poly.pdbx_strand_id
1 'polypeptide(L)'
;MKGLNSMRNKIISISVFVLICGQFTIHCLSKDFRKSQTQDSILEKDSATREKLKRVSRILNEGNSYFQKGNFEKSLEKANIAINTYPTAPGYYLAGVSEYKLGKNQEALVSLKKGTYIDSENEQILLTLGIIYTAEGKNEDAIEVYSKLESLPVKDKYNYSFKKAVILKNLGKFEQSYETLKRIPAKEFAFPAQLNMQLGDAAVQLKKYEEAEVYFEEARKNDPELLSAKKSASVTRVASALENGNQAMRKKNYKEAASHFQTAIQNDPKNPTPYIFLGNARILSGEYEAALKAFENSLALKSDYQEAISGIAAVYYKTGNYRKSVSVLEKAISQFPNNAIYQNQMGLNMKALGEPAKALVYFTRAKELDPTFVEPVTNLVFLLISENRYKTARKEAESLKSESEKKQIISFIDVSEQIYEGDRHLRKGDTKVAKTFYEKAKKASEQEPSVYNAFGRLYFISGELKTSEENFKKALSIDKQNIPALQGLIRLYSSQKNQTLANQYTKELENLTGNDPSAAIVLGRTYEDKKEYEKAENVYKNLQKKFPNNEAINFRLAMLYYKISLEENEKNNHDSALNWISKAEKLSKDIPEIAETRKTIQENQKFATVIPTIQKANKLFDTRQYEKAIPLYQEAFQKTGKLTLYIKIAECHLALGSEEKGISMLENPPPGTRNLQTREAINAFLLRKGEIDKAETGFKEILTKKPDSYYSHYQMGIIHLQRKKYEASIDAFDRSLLLNKDFVAARIGKGISLYHSGNKKLAKEEFEAATQQDAANELAPYNIGIILFNDNLYNEAIGIFKEIIQKNPEFSDAHYQISYIYYKRGDLEQAEKEIRKALDLERNEGNLFALIRILSEQKNKMANPAIKKEVLDLGRELAEKFPSSPHAAQAERLVIADEDNPVILQSYQSRGRLIGVPVIINNSVILNYGTSVESLDKDRAVRHWRIQTATPYKFLLADKRLIGVSEKKIEVMDLKTGITLRETALPSGEVKKANLSGENVLVEIVSGKKSKIYSYSDQLELNGSVVFEGSFWSGIKSGVLFSIAQKDGIQAQVYDASLKDLSAKKVYHKGSGDLRYLGSYETGIFFLSGKKIVSLDNERSTSIDLPNDSASQFVVRSPYLWFHAGKTVYRIESGSLKLSSFNVEASDIEGILPGKKDDGIVLFKSGKAIRYSIDGKPIWSYSLKDEEGKVYSLVYR
;
A
#
# COMPACT_ATOMS: atom_id res chain seq x y z
N MET A 1 15.54 29.61 0.37
CA MET A 1 16.44 30.80 0.45
C MET A 1 16.22 31.83 -0.67
N LYS A 2 15.68 31.50 -1.85
CA LYS A 2 15.32 32.50 -2.89
C LYS A 2 14.09 33.36 -2.58
N GLY A 3 13.16 32.92 -1.72
CA GLY A 3 11.93 33.66 -1.36
C GLY A 3 12.08 34.88 -0.43
N LEU A 4 13.29 35.14 0.11
CA LEU A 4 13.62 36.43 0.72
C LEU A 4 14.28 37.39 -0.29
N ASN A 5 14.75 36.86 -1.42
CA ASN A 5 15.31 37.65 -2.51
C ASN A 5 14.24 38.17 -3.49
N SER A 6 12.95 37.91 -3.30
CA SER A 6 11.91 38.53 -4.15
C SER A 6 11.41 39.89 -3.62
N MET A 7 11.65 40.18 -2.34
CA MET A 7 11.72 41.58 -1.88
C MET A 7 12.76 42.36 -2.69
N ARG A 8 13.79 41.70 -3.24
CA ARG A 8 14.83 42.33 -4.05
C ARG A 8 14.30 42.86 -5.39
N ASN A 9 13.19 42.35 -5.94
CA ASN A 9 12.67 42.76 -7.25
C ASN A 9 11.46 43.70 -7.17
N LYS A 10 10.60 43.62 -6.14
CA LYS A 10 9.50 44.61 -5.95
C LYS A 10 9.96 45.91 -5.27
N ILE A 11 11.08 45.92 -4.52
CA ILE A 11 11.68 47.15 -3.94
C ILE A 11 12.26 48.09 -5.02
N ILE A 12 12.42 47.63 -6.28
CA ILE A 12 13.07 48.40 -7.34
C ILE A 12 12.14 49.44 -8.01
N SER A 13 10.83 49.44 -7.74
CA SER A 13 9.87 50.35 -8.40
C SER A 13 8.97 51.14 -7.46
N ILE A 14 9.47 51.59 -6.31
CA ILE A 14 8.81 52.68 -5.58
C ILE A 14 9.59 53.95 -5.89
N SER A 15 9.25 54.56 -7.02
CA SER A 15 9.51 55.97 -7.27
C SER A 15 8.93 56.74 -6.08
N VAL A 16 9.77 57.51 -5.38
CA VAL A 16 9.32 58.49 -4.39
C VAL A 16 8.51 59.54 -5.15
N PHE A 17 7.22 59.26 -5.36
CA PHE A 17 6.33 60.09 -6.16
C PHE A 17 5.08 60.46 -5.37
N VAL A 18 5.21 60.76 -4.08
CA VAL A 18 4.19 61.52 -3.35
C VAL A 18 4.89 62.28 -2.22
N LEU A 19 5.26 63.52 -2.48
CA LEU A 19 5.24 64.65 -1.54
C LEU A 19 5.92 65.84 -2.23
N ILE A 20 5.35 67.04 -2.06
CA ILE A 20 5.67 68.29 -2.75
C ILE A 20 4.94 68.46 -4.10
N CYS A 21 3.62 68.37 -4.08
CA CYS A 21 2.78 69.20 -4.94
C CYS A 21 1.91 70.08 -4.04
N GLY A 22 2.57 70.99 -3.32
CA GLY A 22 1.90 72.14 -2.75
C GLY A 22 1.80 73.19 -3.86
N GLN A 23 0.58 73.43 -4.34
CA GLN A 23 0.28 74.58 -5.17
C GLN A 23 0.68 75.85 -4.43
N PHE A 24 1.86 76.38 -4.74
CA PHE A 24 2.20 77.77 -4.46
C PHE A 24 2.15 78.51 -5.78
N THR A 25 0.97 79.02 -6.11
CA THR A 25 0.85 80.20 -6.96
C THR A 25 1.50 81.36 -6.21
N ILE A 26 2.82 81.50 -6.34
CA ILE A 26 3.50 82.73 -5.97
C ILE A 26 2.87 83.80 -6.87
N HIS A 27 2.00 84.62 -6.28
CA HIS A 27 1.67 85.92 -6.83
C HIS A 27 2.98 86.70 -6.84
N CYS A 28 3.73 86.58 -7.94
CA CYS A 28 4.72 87.59 -8.28
C CYS A 28 3.92 88.87 -8.47
N LEU A 29 3.87 89.69 -7.42
CA LEU A 29 3.53 91.10 -7.50
C LEU A 29 4.68 91.83 -8.22
N SER A 30 4.97 91.44 -9.46
CA SER A 30 5.54 92.39 -10.41
C SER A 30 4.41 93.33 -10.82
N LYS A 31 4.71 94.62 -10.98
CA LYS A 31 3.78 95.59 -11.58
C LYS A 31 3.52 95.14 -13.03
N ASP A 32 2.61 94.21 -13.23
CA ASP A 32 2.38 93.46 -14.48
C ASP A 32 1.73 94.29 -15.60
N PHE A 33 1.58 95.60 -15.41
CA PHE A 33 1.06 96.49 -16.44
C PHE A 33 1.93 97.72 -16.57
N ARG A 34 2.72 97.76 -17.66
CA ARG A 34 3.27 99.00 -18.18
C ARG A 34 2.29 99.54 -19.22
N LYS A 35 2.07 100.85 -19.22
CA LYS A 35 1.29 101.54 -20.25
C LYS A 35 1.81 101.12 -21.63
N SER A 36 0.90 100.86 -22.57
CA SER A 36 1.28 100.71 -23.97
C SER A 36 1.86 102.06 -24.44
N GLN A 37 3.18 102.15 -24.60
CA GLN A 37 3.79 103.31 -25.23
C GLN A 37 3.70 103.09 -26.74
N THR A 38 2.99 103.96 -27.46
CA THR A 38 2.88 103.94 -28.92
C THR A 38 4.15 104.48 -29.58
N GLN A 39 5.31 104.02 -29.13
CA GLN A 39 6.60 104.54 -29.58
C GLN A 39 7.49 103.40 -30.05
N ASP A 40 6.96 102.55 -30.92
CA ASP A 40 7.77 101.66 -31.74
C ASP A 40 7.75 102.14 -33.19
N SER A 41 8.95 102.30 -33.70
CA SER A 41 9.38 102.68 -35.03
C SER A 41 8.67 101.90 -36.14
N ILE A 42 7.82 102.59 -36.90
CA ILE A 42 7.39 102.15 -38.23
C ILE A 42 7.85 103.21 -39.23
N LEU A 43 8.77 102.79 -40.09
CA LEU A 43 9.21 103.52 -41.28
C LEU A 43 7.99 104.03 -42.07
N GLU A 44 7.94 105.35 -42.16
CA GLU A 44 6.85 106.17 -42.67
C GLU A 44 6.63 105.95 -44.17
N LYS A 45 5.37 105.81 -44.62
CA LYS A 45 5.05 105.93 -46.05
C LYS A 45 3.85 106.82 -46.45
N ASP A 46 3.01 107.35 -45.54
CA ASP A 46 2.09 108.47 -45.87
C ASP A 46 1.56 109.27 -44.65
N SER A 47 1.06 110.50 -44.89
CA SER A 47 0.52 111.42 -43.87
C SER A 47 -0.81 110.97 -43.25
N ALA A 48 -1.65 110.27 -44.01
CA ALA A 48 -2.96 109.80 -43.57
C ALA A 48 -2.84 108.71 -42.48
N THR A 49 -1.82 107.86 -42.57
CA THR A 49 -1.49 106.83 -41.60
C THR A 49 -0.99 107.45 -40.29
N ARG A 50 -0.21 108.53 -40.34
CA ARG A 50 0.27 109.26 -39.16
C ARG A 50 -0.87 109.88 -38.35
N GLU A 51 -1.92 110.40 -39.01
CA GLU A 51 -3.09 110.95 -38.34
C GLU A 51 -3.96 109.87 -37.68
N LYS A 52 -4.16 108.73 -38.36
CA LYS A 52 -4.82 107.56 -37.80
C LYS A 52 -4.08 107.04 -36.56
N LEU A 53 -2.75 106.95 -36.59
CA LEU A 53 -1.93 106.52 -35.45
C LEU A 53 -2.01 107.47 -34.25
N LYS A 54 -2.04 108.80 -34.46
CA LYS A 54 -2.28 109.78 -33.37
C LYS A 54 -3.65 109.58 -32.73
N ARG A 55 -4.68 109.34 -33.54
CA ARG A 55 -6.04 109.05 -33.06
C ARG A 55 -6.09 107.74 -32.26
N VAL A 56 -5.44 106.68 -32.76
CA VAL A 56 -5.29 105.39 -32.08
C VAL A 56 -4.60 105.56 -30.72
N SER A 57 -3.48 106.29 -30.65
CA SER A 57 -2.76 106.54 -29.39
C SER A 57 -3.64 107.22 -28.34
N ARG A 58 -4.46 108.23 -28.72
CA ARG A 58 -5.41 108.86 -27.79
C ARG A 58 -6.46 107.88 -27.27
N ILE A 59 -7.04 107.07 -28.15
CA ILE A 59 -8.06 106.07 -27.79
C ILE A 59 -7.46 105.00 -26.87
N LEU A 60 -6.23 104.55 -27.13
CA LEU A 60 -5.52 103.59 -26.28
C LEU A 60 -5.20 104.18 -24.90
N ASN A 61 -4.86 105.46 -24.80
CA ASN A 61 -4.66 106.12 -23.51
C ASN A 61 -5.95 106.19 -22.68
N GLU A 62 -7.09 106.47 -23.32
CA GLU A 62 -8.40 106.39 -22.67
C GLU A 62 -8.73 104.96 -22.22
N GLY A 63 -8.53 103.97 -23.09
CA GLY A 63 -8.74 102.56 -22.77
C GLY A 63 -7.87 102.07 -21.62
N ASN A 64 -6.57 102.41 -21.63
CA ASN A 64 -5.64 102.14 -20.53
C ASN A 64 -6.11 102.77 -19.21
N SER A 65 -6.71 103.97 -19.23
CA SER A 65 -7.28 104.59 -18.04
C SER A 65 -8.47 103.81 -17.48
N TYR A 66 -9.37 103.32 -18.35
CA TYR A 66 -10.47 102.44 -17.95
C TYR A 66 -9.97 101.10 -17.39
N PHE A 67 -8.95 100.52 -18.01
CA PHE A 67 -8.29 99.30 -17.53
C PHE A 67 -7.76 99.47 -16.11
N GLN A 68 -7.05 100.58 -15.84
CA GLN A 68 -6.50 100.88 -14.51
C GLN A 68 -7.59 101.10 -13.44
N LYS A 69 -8.77 101.60 -13.84
CA LYS A 69 -9.94 101.75 -12.96
C LYS A 69 -10.72 100.44 -12.75
N GLY A 70 -10.26 99.32 -13.32
CA GLY A 70 -10.91 98.02 -13.25
C GLY A 70 -12.13 97.87 -14.16
N ASN A 71 -12.40 98.85 -15.06
CA ASN A 71 -13.50 98.76 -16.01
C ASN A 71 -13.01 98.12 -17.32
N PHE A 72 -12.94 96.78 -17.31
CA PHE A 72 -12.38 96.01 -18.42
C PHE A 72 -13.27 95.98 -19.67
N GLU A 73 -14.60 96.12 -19.52
CA GLU A 73 -15.52 96.19 -20.66
C GLU A 73 -15.32 97.47 -21.48
N LYS A 74 -15.25 98.64 -20.82
CA LYS A 74 -14.96 99.91 -21.50
C LYS A 74 -13.54 99.95 -22.04
N SER A 75 -12.59 99.31 -21.34
CA SER A 75 -11.22 99.15 -21.85
C SER A 75 -11.20 98.35 -23.16
N LEU A 76 -11.92 97.22 -23.21
CA LEU A 76 -12.05 96.39 -24.41
C LEU A 76 -12.76 97.12 -25.54
N GLU A 77 -13.83 97.87 -25.25
CA GLU A 77 -14.52 98.72 -26.23
C GLU A 77 -13.54 99.70 -26.89
N LYS A 78 -12.77 100.43 -26.08
CA LYS A 78 -11.77 101.38 -26.57
C LYS A 78 -10.66 100.68 -27.35
N ALA A 79 -10.21 99.50 -26.92
CA ALA A 79 -9.24 98.70 -27.66
C ALA A 79 -9.77 98.30 -29.05
N ASN A 80 -11.01 97.85 -29.15
CA ASN A 80 -11.64 97.49 -30.42
C ASN A 80 -11.81 98.71 -31.36
N ILE A 81 -12.20 99.87 -30.82
CA ILE A 81 -12.26 101.12 -31.60
C ILE A 81 -10.86 101.49 -32.12
N ALA A 82 -9.82 101.34 -31.30
CA ALA A 82 -8.44 101.59 -31.70
C ALA A 82 -7.99 100.64 -32.82
N ILE A 83 -8.23 99.32 -32.68
CA ILE A 83 -7.90 98.30 -33.68
C ILE A 83 -8.61 98.58 -35.02
N ASN A 84 -9.91 98.92 -34.97
CA ASN A 84 -10.70 99.25 -36.18
C ASN A 84 -10.25 100.55 -36.86
N THR A 85 -9.68 101.50 -36.09
CA THR A 85 -9.16 102.75 -36.64
C THR A 85 -7.83 102.53 -37.36
N TYR A 86 -6.92 101.78 -36.72
CA TYR A 86 -5.67 101.29 -37.32
C TYR A 86 -5.11 100.15 -36.44
N PRO A 87 -4.93 98.93 -36.97
CA PRO A 87 -4.42 97.81 -36.20
C PRO A 87 -2.98 98.07 -35.71
N THR A 88 -2.75 97.99 -34.40
CA THR A 88 -1.43 98.16 -33.78
C THR A 88 -1.22 97.09 -32.71
N ALA A 89 0.04 96.70 -32.46
CA ALA A 89 0.38 95.77 -31.38
C ALA A 89 -0.13 96.26 -30.00
N PRO A 90 0.08 97.53 -29.60
CA PRO A 90 -0.59 98.15 -28.44
C PRO A 90 -2.11 97.98 -28.37
N GLY A 91 -2.81 98.08 -29.50
CA GLY A 91 -4.26 97.92 -29.55
C GLY A 91 -4.70 96.48 -29.29
N TYR A 92 -4.04 95.52 -29.94
CA TYR A 92 -4.28 94.10 -29.70
C TYR A 92 -3.84 93.65 -28.30
N TYR A 93 -2.78 94.23 -27.74
CA TYR A 93 -2.38 94.03 -26.36
C TYR A 93 -3.50 94.46 -25.39
N LEU A 94 -4.00 95.69 -25.53
CA LEU A 94 -5.05 96.22 -24.66
C LEU A 94 -6.37 95.44 -24.79
N ALA A 95 -6.72 94.96 -25.99
CA ALA A 95 -7.86 94.09 -26.19
C ALA A 95 -7.67 92.75 -25.45
N GLY A 96 -6.55 92.07 -25.72
CA GLY A 96 -6.27 90.75 -25.15
C GLY A 96 -6.16 90.74 -23.63
N VAL A 97 -5.53 91.75 -23.04
CA VAL A 97 -5.47 91.86 -21.57
C VAL A 97 -6.82 92.20 -20.94
N SER A 98 -7.66 92.99 -21.61
CA SER A 98 -9.02 93.30 -21.13
C SER A 98 -9.91 92.06 -21.20
N GLU A 99 -9.82 91.29 -22.29
CA GLU A 99 -10.49 90.00 -22.44
C GLU A 99 -10.06 89.00 -21.37
N TYR A 100 -8.76 88.88 -21.11
CA TYR A 100 -8.25 88.02 -20.05
C TYR A 100 -8.79 88.41 -18.67
N LYS A 101 -8.82 89.71 -18.33
CA LYS A 101 -9.40 90.19 -17.07
C LYS A 101 -10.91 89.99 -16.96
N LEU A 102 -11.61 89.82 -18.09
CA LEU A 102 -13.02 89.45 -18.15
C LEU A 102 -13.25 87.92 -18.12
N GLY A 103 -12.19 87.11 -18.01
CA GLY A 103 -12.27 85.65 -18.05
C GLY A 103 -12.45 85.06 -19.45
N LYS A 104 -12.29 85.86 -20.50
CA LYS A 104 -12.44 85.48 -21.92
C LYS A 104 -11.10 85.04 -22.50
N ASN A 105 -10.60 83.89 -22.04
CA ASN A 105 -9.23 83.47 -22.31
C ASN A 105 -8.97 83.10 -23.78
N GLN A 106 -9.93 82.50 -24.48
CA GLN A 106 -9.75 82.14 -25.89
C GLN A 106 -9.73 83.38 -26.79
N GLU A 107 -10.59 84.34 -26.51
CA GLU A 107 -10.62 85.64 -27.18
C GLU A 107 -9.32 86.39 -26.92
N ALA A 108 -8.85 86.41 -25.67
CA ALA A 108 -7.58 87.01 -25.29
C ALA A 108 -6.40 86.41 -26.08
N LEU A 109 -6.32 85.08 -26.21
CA LEU A 109 -5.29 84.42 -27.00
C LEU A 109 -5.35 84.81 -28.48
N VAL A 110 -6.55 84.91 -29.07
CA VAL A 110 -6.74 85.33 -30.46
C VAL A 110 -6.27 86.77 -30.66
N SER A 111 -6.68 87.68 -29.78
CA SER A 111 -6.30 89.09 -29.83
C SER A 111 -4.79 89.28 -29.67
N LEU A 112 -4.18 88.60 -28.69
CA LEU A 112 -2.74 88.68 -28.46
C LEU A 112 -1.93 88.06 -29.61
N LYS A 113 -2.35 86.91 -30.17
CA LYS A 113 -1.73 86.32 -31.37
C LYS A 113 -1.79 87.28 -32.56
N LYS A 114 -2.90 87.97 -32.77
CA LYS A 114 -3.00 89.02 -33.80
C LYS A 114 -2.01 90.16 -33.56
N GLY A 115 -1.80 90.54 -32.30
CA GLY A 115 -0.75 91.49 -31.91
C GLY A 115 0.66 91.02 -32.29
N THR A 116 0.98 89.74 -32.10
CA THR A 116 2.29 89.17 -32.47
C THR A 116 2.58 89.15 -33.99
N TYR A 117 1.55 89.18 -34.85
CA TYR A 117 1.76 89.32 -36.30
C TYR A 117 2.20 90.73 -36.71
N ILE A 118 1.93 91.73 -35.87
CA ILE A 118 2.30 93.14 -36.13
C ILE A 118 3.66 93.45 -35.53
N ASP A 119 3.87 93.03 -34.28
CA ASP A 119 5.15 93.14 -33.60
C ASP A 119 5.44 91.81 -32.91
N SER A 120 6.31 91.02 -33.55
CA SER A 120 6.61 89.67 -33.10
C SER A 120 7.53 89.66 -31.87
N GLU A 121 8.19 90.77 -31.55
CA GLU A 121 9.16 90.90 -30.45
C GLU A 121 8.58 91.69 -29.26
N ASN A 122 7.28 92.03 -29.31
CA ASN A 122 6.62 92.76 -28.24
C ASN A 122 6.64 91.99 -26.91
N GLU A 123 7.49 92.41 -25.98
CA GLU A 123 7.69 91.75 -24.68
C GLU A 123 6.38 91.61 -23.89
N GLN A 124 5.51 92.63 -23.91
CA GLN A 124 4.26 92.63 -23.12
C GLN A 124 3.24 91.62 -23.65
N ILE A 125 3.10 91.53 -24.98
CA ILE A 125 2.20 90.57 -25.63
C ILE A 125 2.70 89.15 -25.40
N LEU A 126 4.00 88.91 -25.64
CA LEU A 126 4.61 87.60 -25.42
C LEU A 126 4.52 87.18 -23.95
N LEU A 127 4.81 88.06 -22.99
CA LEU A 127 4.69 87.73 -21.56
C LEU A 127 3.26 87.36 -21.19
N THR A 128 2.28 88.10 -21.70
CA THR A 128 0.86 87.83 -21.44
C THR A 128 0.42 86.50 -22.07
N LEU A 129 0.85 86.21 -23.30
CA LEU A 129 0.63 84.91 -23.94
C LEU A 129 1.23 83.77 -23.12
N GLY A 130 2.47 83.91 -22.66
CA GLY A 130 3.14 82.92 -21.82
C GLY A 130 2.39 82.66 -20.51
N ILE A 131 1.88 83.71 -19.86
CA ILE A 131 1.08 83.60 -18.64
C ILE A 131 -0.24 82.88 -18.91
N ILE A 132 -0.97 83.25 -19.97
CA ILE A 132 -2.25 82.62 -20.31
C ILE A 132 -2.05 81.16 -20.69
N TYR A 133 -1.05 80.84 -21.52
CA TYR A 133 -0.73 79.46 -21.86
C TYR A 133 -0.36 78.62 -20.64
N THR A 134 0.39 79.19 -19.70
CA THR A 134 0.69 78.52 -18.42
C THR A 134 -0.58 78.26 -17.62
N ALA A 135 -1.48 79.25 -17.54
CA ALA A 135 -2.74 79.13 -16.80
C ALA A 135 -3.73 78.13 -17.44
N GLU A 136 -3.73 77.99 -18.77
CA GLU A 136 -4.55 77.01 -19.51
C GLU A 136 -3.93 75.60 -19.57
N GLY A 137 -2.74 75.40 -19.01
CA GLY A 137 -2.02 74.11 -19.09
C GLY A 137 -1.42 73.82 -20.47
N LYS A 138 -1.38 74.79 -21.38
CA LYS A 138 -0.73 74.73 -22.70
C LYS A 138 0.78 74.91 -22.55
N ASN A 139 1.41 73.93 -21.90
CA ASN A 139 2.79 74.03 -21.43
C ASN A 139 3.83 74.16 -22.56
N GLU A 140 3.60 73.51 -23.71
CA GLU A 140 4.52 73.59 -24.86
C GLU A 140 4.52 74.98 -25.49
N ASP A 141 3.34 75.55 -25.73
CA ASP A 141 3.16 76.93 -26.22
C ASP A 141 3.79 77.95 -25.24
N ALA A 142 3.60 77.74 -23.93
CA ALA A 142 4.22 78.59 -22.91
C ALA A 142 5.76 78.53 -22.94
N ILE A 143 6.35 77.33 -23.09
CA ILE A 143 7.80 77.15 -23.19
C ILE A 143 8.36 77.84 -24.43
N GLU A 144 7.67 77.75 -25.57
CA GLU A 144 8.07 78.42 -26.81
C GLU A 144 8.10 79.94 -26.61
N VAL A 145 7.01 80.49 -26.06
CA VAL A 145 6.90 81.93 -25.80
C VAL A 145 7.96 82.43 -24.81
N TYR A 146 8.18 81.72 -23.69
CA TYR A 146 9.24 82.10 -22.74
C TYR A 146 10.65 81.94 -23.32
N SER A 147 10.87 80.98 -24.22
CA SER A 147 12.15 80.84 -24.94
C SER A 147 12.39 82.01 -25.89
N LYS A 148 11.33 82.49 -26.56
CA LYS A 148 11.41 83.69 -27.39
C LYS A 148 11.73 84.92 -26.54
N LEU A 149 11.04 85.11 -25.41
CA LEU A 149 11.31 86.20 -24.46
C LEU A 149 12.74 86.18 -23.90
N GLU A 150 13.29 84.98 -23.63
CA GLU A 150 14.68 84.79 -23.18
C GLU A 150 15.71 85.25 -24.23
N SER A 151 15.38 85.18 -25.52
CA SER A 151 16.28 85.58 -26.62
C SER A 151 16.31 87.09 -26.90
N LEU A 152 15.34 87.85 -26.37
CA LEU A 152 15.26 89.31 -26.58
C LEU A 152 16.25 90.05 -25.64
N PRO A 153 16.74 91.24 -26.01
CA PRO A 153 17.62 92.06 -25.18
C PRO A 153 16.86 92.78 -24.05
N VAL A 154 16.15 92.00 -23.22
CA VAL A 154 15.27 92.47 -22.15
C VAL A 154 15.93 92.31 -20.77
N LYS A 155 15.67 93.26 -19.87
CA LYS A 155 16.26 93.29 -18.52
C LYS A 155 15.85 92.08 -17.67
N ASP A 156 14.64 91.57 -17.87
CA ASP A 156 14.02 90.53 -17.05
C ASP A 156 14.25 89.09 -17.58
N LYS A 157 15.21 88.87 -18.48
CA LYS A 157 15.47 87.56 -19.14
C LYS A 157 15.50 86.36 -18.18
N TYR A 158 16.08 86.51 -16.99
CA TYR A 158 16.18 85.43 -16.00
C TYR A 158 14.83 85.03 -15.39
N ASN A 159 13.86 85.95 -15.30
CA ASN A 159 12.49 85.62 -14.87
C ASN A 159 11.80 84.70 -15.89
N TYR A 160 12.07 84.89 -17.19
CA TYR A 160 11.53 84.04 -18.25
C TYR A 160 12.19 82.66 -18.24
N SER A 161 13.52 82.59 -18.11
CA SER A 161 14.24 81.32 -17.92
C SER A 161 13.72 80.55 -16.69
N PHE A 162 13.47 81.24 -15.58
CA PHE A 162 12.91 80.65 -14.36
C PHE A 162 11.50 80.09 -14.59
N LYS A 163 10.58 80.87 -15.19
CA LYS A 163 9.20 80.43 -15.49
C LYS A 163 9.19 79.22 -16.44
N LYS A 164 10.00 79.25 -17.50
CA LYS A 164 10.20 78.12 -18.42
C LYS A 164 10.70 76.88 -17.69
N ALA A 165 11.71 77.02 -16.83
CA ALA A 165 12.26 75.89 -16.11
C ALA A 165 11.26 75.26 -15.14
N VAL A 166 10.46 76.06 -14.43
CA VAL A 166 9.38 75.55 -13.57
C VAL A 166 8.38 74.72 -14.38
N ILE A 167 8.01 75.16 -15.59
CA ILE A 167 7.12 74.39 -16.48
C ILE A 167 7.78 73.08 -16.92
N LEU A 168 9.06 73.11 -17.31
CA LEU A 168 9.81 71.90 -17.67
C LEU A 168 9.86 70.90 -16.51
N LYS A 169 10.04 71.36 -15.27
CA LYS A 169 9.99 70.53 -14.06
C LYS A 169 8.62 69.88 -13.89
N ASN A 170 7.54 70.66 -14.05
CA ASN A 170 6.17 70.17 -13.92
C ASN A 170 5.79 69.16 -15.01
N LEU A 171 6.43 69.22 -16.18
CA LEU A 171 6.33 68.22 -17.24
C LEU A 171 7.19 66.96 -17.01
N GLY A 172 7.92 66.87 -15.90
CA GLY A 172 8.85 65.76 -15.63
C GLY A 172 10.17 65.83 -16.41
N LYS A 173 10.44 66.92 -17.14
CA LYS A 173 11.70 67.16 -17.88
C LYS A 173 12.78 67.71 -16.94
N PHE A 174 13.11 66.94 -15.90
CA PHE A 174 13.94 67.39 -14.78
C PHE A 174 15.36 67.81 -15.18
N GLU A 175 16.00 67.12 -16.12
CA GLU A 175 17.37 67.48 -16.58
C GLU A 175 17.37 68.85 -17.28
N GLN A 176 16.42 69.08 -18.19
CA GLN A 176 16.30 70.35 -18.90
C GLN A 176 15.95 71.50 -17.94
N SER A 177 15.06 71.24 -16.98
CA SER A 177 14.75 72.20 -15.92
C SER A 177 15.98 72.54 -15.08
N TYR A 178 16.70 71.51 -14.60
CA TYR A 178 17.87 71.67 -13.74
C TYR A 178 18.95 72.48 -14.43
N GLU A 179 19.28 72.15 -15.69
CA GLU A 179 20.26 72.90 -16.50
C GLU A 179 19.82 74.35 -16.77
N THR A 180 18.54 74.58 -17.03
CA THR A 180 18.01 75.95 -17.24
C THR A 180 18.10 76.79 -15.96
N LEU A 181 17.75 76.22 -14.80
CA LEU A 181 17.84 76.90 -13.51
C LEU A 181 19.29 77.18 -13.11
N LYS A 182 20.20 76.24 -13.36
CA LYS A 182 21.62 76.34 -12.96
C LYS A 182 22.36 77.46 -13.68
N ARG A 183 21.90 77.85 -14.87
CA ARG A 183 22.44 78.99 -15.65
C ARG A 183 22.00 80.35 -15.13
N ILE A 184 21.02 80.42 -14.23
CA ILE A 184 20.55 81.68 -13.66
C ILE A 184 21.51 82.13 -12.55
N PRO A 185 22.16 83.29 -12.66
CA PRO A 185 23.06 83.79 -11.62
C PRO A 185 22.29 84.20 -10.37
N ALA A 186 22.40 83.42 -9.29
CA ALA A 186 21.60 83.59 -8.08
C ALA A 186 21.71 85.00 -7.44
N LYS A 187 22.86 85.67 -7.55
CA LYS A 187 23.06 87.03 -6.99
C LYS A 187 22.33 88.13 -7.76
N GLU A 188 22.04 87.90 -9.04
CA GLU A 188 21.41 88.88 -9.94
C GLU A 188 19.90 88.61 -10.10
N PHE A 189 19.42 87.46 -9.62
CA PHE A 189 18.03 87.06 -9.72
C PHE A 189 17.21 87.58 -8.53
N ALA A 190 16.01 88.08 -8.81
CA ALA A 190 15.15 88.72 -7.81
C ALA A 190 14.62 87.75 -6.72
N PHE A 191 14.63 86.45 -6.99
CA PHE A 191 14.05 85.42 -6.11
C PHE A 191 15.03 84.27 -5.84
N PRO A 192 16.18 84.52 -5.18
CA PRO A 192 17.26 83.54 -5.02
C PRO A 192 16.88 82.35 -4.14
N ALA A 193 16.03 82.55 -3.13
CA ALA A 193 15.51 81.46 -2.30
C ALA A 193 14.65 80.49 -3.13
N GLN A 194 13.77 81.03 -3.97
CA GLN A 194 12.90 80.25 -4.86
C GLN A 194 13.70 79.54 -5.96
N LEU A 195 14.72 80.19 -6.52
CA LEU A 195 15.65 79.56 -7.46
C LEU A 195 16.30 78.31 -6.87
N ASN A 196 16.88 78.45 -5.67
CA ASN A 196 17.53 77.34 -4.97
C ASN A 196 16.54 76.25 -4.57
N MET A 197 15.30 76.60 -4.20
CA MET A 197 14.23 75.60 -3.99
C MET A 197 13.94 74.79 -5.26
N GLN A 198 13.79 75.45 -6.42
CA GLN A 198 13.53 74.75 -7.69
C GLN A 198 14.72 73.88 -8.14
N LEU A 199 15.95 74.35 -7.90
CA LEU A 199 17.19 73.58 -8.15
C LEU A 199 17.26 72.35 -7.26
N GLY A 200 16.98 72.51 -5.97
CA GLY A 200 16.90 71.41 -5.02
C GLY A 200 15.86 70.37 -5.44
N ASP A 201 14.63 70.81 -5.77
CA ASP A 201 13.56 69.92 -6.23
C ASP A 201 13.97 69.11 -7.47
N ALA A 202 14.53 69.77 -8.49
CA ALA A 202 14.97 69.11 -9.70
C ALA A 202 16.14 68.15 -9.43
N ALA A 203 17.09 68.52 -8.57
CA ALA A 203 18.20 67.67 -8.17
C ALA A 203 17.75 66.42 -7.40
N VAL A 204 16.75 66.51 -6.52
CA VAL A 204 16.14 65.34 -5.85
C VAL A 204 15.57 64.36 -6.87
N GLN A 205 14.82 64.85 -7.87
CA GLN A 205 14.23 64.00 -8.91
C GLN A 205 15.29 63.34 -9.79
N LEU A 206 16.45 63.99 -9.97
CA LEU A 206 17.62 63.44 -10.65
C LEU A 206 18.50 62.56 -9.74
N LYS A 207 18.08 62.32 -8.49
CA LYS A 207 18.84 61.58 -7.45
C LYS A 207 20.21 62.19 -7.11
N LYS A 208 20.41 63.48 -7.41
CA LYS A 208 21.60 64.26 -7.03
C LYS A 208 21.41 64.83 -5.62
N TYR A 209 21.27 63.95 -4.62
CA TYR A 209 20.82 64.33 -3.27
C TYR A 209 21.77 65.26 -2.53
N GLU A 210 23.08 65.10 -2.71
CA GLU A 210 24.11 65.94 -2.09
C GLU A 210 24.03 67.38 -2.61
N GLU A 211 23.89 67.55 -3.93
CA GLU A 211 23.68 68.86 -4.54
C GLU A 211 22.34 69.46 -4.12
N ALA A 212 21.28 68.66 -4.07
CA ALA A 212 19.96 69.10 -3.64
C ALA A 212 19.96 69.65 -2.21
N GLU A 213 20.66 68.98 -1.29
CA GLU A 213 20.81 69.44 0.09
C GLU A 213 21.51 70.80 0.16
N VAL A 214 22.60 70.98 -0.60
CA VAL A 214 23.30 72.27 -0.68
C VAL A 214 22.34 73.36 -1.16
N TYR A 215 21.55 73.11 -2.20
CA TYR A 215 20.57 74.08 -2.68
C TYR A 215 19.49 74.40 -1.65
N PHE A 216 18.95 73.42 -0.92
CA PHE A 216 17.96 73.71 0.13
C PHE A 216 18.56 74.49 1.32
N GLU A 217 19.83 74.25 1.66
CA GLU A 217 20.52 75.01 2.69
C GLU A 217 20.80 76.46 2.23
N GLU A 218 21.19 76.66 0.97
CA GLU A 218 21.33 78.00 0.38
C GLU A 218 19.97 78.72 0.27
N ALA A 219 18.88 78.01 -0.05
CA ALA A 219 17.53 78.58 -0.02
C ALA A 219 17.17 79.08 1.39
N ARG A 220 17.50 78.30 2.41
CA ARG A 220 17.30 78.66 3.83
C ARG A 220 18.18 79.83 4.28
N LYS A 221 19.41 79.95 3.78
CA LYS A 221 20.26 81.11 4.07
C LYS A 221 19.67 82.39 3.48
N ASN A 222 19.13 82.30 2.26
CA ASN A 222 18.52 83.43 1.57
C ASN A 222 17.15 83.82 2.15
N ASP A 223 16.41 82.86 2.71
CA ASP A 223 15.14 83.09 3.42
C ASP A 223 15.05 82.16 4.65
N PRO A 224 15.47 82.62 5.84
CA PRO A 224 15.46 81.82 7.07
C PRO A 224 14.07 81.37 7.55
N GLU A 225 13.01 82.09 7.17
CA GLU A 225 11.63 81.76 7.54
C GLU A 225 11.00 80.71 6.60
N LEU A 226 11.69 80.35 5.51
CA LEU A 226 11.22 79.37 4.54
C LEU A 226 11.26 77.94 5.09
N LEU A 227 10.25 77.59 5.89
CA LEU A 227 10.10 76.26 6.51
C LEU A 227 10.12 75.11 5.49
N SER A 228 9.68 75.36 4.25
CA SER A 228 9.74 74.38 3.17
C SER A 228 11.17 73.99 2.78
N ALA A 229 12.15 74.90 2.87
CA ALA A 229 13.55 74.60 2.57
C ALA A 229 14.16 73.66 3.62
N LYS A 230 13.93 73.94 4.90
CA LYS A 230 14.38 73.08 6.02
C LYS A 230 13.76 71.68 5.95
N LYS A 231 12.46 71.61 5.65
CA LYS A 231 11.74 70.33 5.48
C LYS A 231 12.29 69.56 4.27
N SER A 232 12.53 70.23 3.15
CA SER A 232 13.05 69.60 1.93
C SER A 232 14.49 69.09 2.11
N ALA A 233 15.36 69.81 2.82
CA ALA A 233 16.70 69.33 3.18
C ALA A 233 16.64 68.06 4.04
N SER A 234 15.80 68.04 5.09
CA SER A 234 15.60 66.85 5.94
C SER A 234 15.06 65.65 5.14
N VAL A 235 14.02 65.86 4.32
CA VAL A 235 13.47 64.81 3.44
C VAL A 235 14.51 64.29 2.44
N THR A 236 15.38 65.17 1.93
CA THR A 236 16.48 64.81 1.02
C THR A 236 17.52 63.92 1.71
N ARG A 237 17.92 64.24 2.94
CA ARG A 237 18.82 63.38 3.74
C ARG A 237 18.22 61.99 3.97
N VAL A 238 16.92 61.93 4.28
CA VAL A 238 16.20 60.65 4.42
C VAL A 238 16.22 59.87 3.11
N ALA A 239 15.91 60.51 1.98
CA ALA A 239 15.91 59.86 0.66
C ALA A 239 17.31 59.35 0.26
N SER A 240 18.35 60.15 0.49
CA SER A 240 19.76 59.77 0.26
C SER A 240 20.15 58.55 1.10
N ALA A 241 19.86 58.58 2.41
CA ALA A 241 20.15 57.49 3.31
C ALA A 241 19.38 56.20 2.94
N LEU A 242 18.12 56.31 2.51
CA LEU A 242 17.36 55.16 2.01
C LEU A 242 17.97 54.58 0.72
N GLU A 243 18.39 55.41 -0.24
CA GLU A 243 19.00 54.94 -1.50
C GLU A 243 20.35 54.25 -1.24
N ASN A 244 21.21 54.84 -0.40
CA ASN A 244 22.48 54.25 -0.01
C ASN A 244 22.28 52.91 0.73
N GLY A 245 21.32 52.85 1.65
CA GLY A 245 20.93 51.60 2.33
C GLY A 245 20.43 50.55 1.35
N ASN A 246 19.61 50.93 0.37
CA ASN A 246 19.14 50.03 -0.69
C ASN A 246 20.27 49.56 -1.61
N GLN A 247 21.25 50.42 -1.92
CA GLN A 247 22.43 50.03 -2.69
C GLN A 247 23.29 49.02 -1.91
N ALA A 248 23.49 49.23 -0.61
CA ALA A 248 24.18 48.28 0.27
C ALA A 248 23.42 46.94 0.35
N MET A 249 22.09 46.95 0.43
CA MET A 249 21.25 45.74 0.32
C MET A 249 21.48 44.98 -1.00
N ARG A 250 21.58 45.70 -2.13
CA ARG A 250 21.88 45.09 -3.43
C ARG A 250 23.27 44.43 -3.45
N LYS A 251 24.26 45.07 -2.84
CA LYS A 251 25.63 44.55 -2.63
C LYS A 251 25.70 43.45 -1.55
N LYS A 252 24.59 43.12 -0.88
CA LYS A 252 24.47 42.17 0.24
C LYS A 252 25.26 42.57 1.48
N ASN A 253 25.63 43.85 1.62
CA ASN A 253 26.25 44.37 2.83
C ASN A 253 25.17 44.82 3.82
N TYR A 254 24.56 43.86 4.51
CA TYR A 254 23.37 44.11 5.34
C TYR A 254 23.66 44.96 6.59
N LYS A 255 24.88 44.92 7.13
CA LYS A 255 25.29 45.76 8.26
C LYS A 255 25.42 47.23 7.86
N GLU A 256 26.04 47.50 6.72
CA GLU A 256 26.13 48.85 6.15
C GLU A 256 24.73 49.39 5.79
N ALA A 257 23.87 48.55 5.19
CA ALA A 257 22.49 48.91 4.91
C ALA A 257 21.72 49.32 6.17
N ALA A 258 21.85 48.54 7.26
CA ALA A 258 21.22 48.87 8.54
C ALA A 258 21.71 50.22 9.10
N SER A 259 22.99 50.56 8.95
CA SER A 259 23.54 51.85 9.37
C SER A 259 22.94 53.03 8.60
N HIS A 260 22.80 52.90 7.27
CA HIS A 260 22.14 53.93 6.46
C HIS A 260 20.66 54.08 6.80
N PHE A 261 19.92 52.98 7.01
CA PHE A 261 18.52 53.08 7.43
C PHE A 261 18.37 53.69 8.83
N GLN A 262 19.32 53.45 9.74
CA GLN A 262 19.34 54.12 11.03
C GLN A 262 19.62 55.63 10.90
N THR A 263 20.46 56.03 9.95
CA THR A 263 20.69 57.45 9.61
C THR A 263 19.42 58.10 9.07
N ALA A 264 18.65 57.39 8.23
CA ALA A 264 17.35 57.86 7.75
C ALA A 264 16.35 58.08 8.92
N ILE A 265 16.33 57.17 9.90
CA ILE A 265 15.51 57.30 11.12
C ILE A 265 15.93 58.52 11.96
N GLN A 266 17.23 58.78 12.10
CA GLN A 266 17.72 59.95 12.85
C GLN A 266 17.26 61.27 12.23
N ASN A 267 17.18 61.33 10.89
CA ASN A 267 16.78 62.53 10.16
C ASN A 267 15.25 62.75 10.16
N ASP A 268 14.46 61.68 10.21
CA ASP A 268 13.00 61.75 10.40
C ASP A 268 12.46 60.56 11.22
N PRO A 269 12.44 60.69 12.56
CA PRO A 269 11.99 59.61 13.44
C PRO A 269 10.50 59.27 13.31
N LYS A 270 9.69 60.14 12.69
CA LYS A 270 8.24 59.93 12.53
C LYS A 270 7.90 59.23 11.22
N ASN A 271 8.88 58.97 10.36
CA ASN A 271 8.67 58.23 9.12
C ASN A 271 8.70 56.71 9.41
N PRO A 272 7.60 55.97 9.17
CA PRO A 272 7.56 54.52 9.41
C PRO A 272 8.42 53.70 8.42
N THR A 273 8.77 54.27 7.27
CA THR A 273 9.39 53.54 6.14
C THR A 273 10.84 53.09 6.42
N PRO A 274 11.76 53.95 6.90
CA PRO A 274 13.10 53.54 7.29
C PRO A 274 13.16 52.37 8.29
N TYR A 275 12.18 52.27 9.20
CA TYR A 275 12.08 51.18 10.15
C TYR A 275 11.81 49.81 9.48
N ILE A 276 11.02 49.78 8.40
CA ILE A 276 10.79 48.55 7.62
C ILE A 276 12.08 48.11 6.94
N PHE A 277 12.77 49.03 6.28
CA PHE A 277 14.02 48.73 5.60
C PHE A 277 15.11 48.25 6.57
N LEU A 278 15.18 48.86 7.76
CA LEU A 278 16.04 48.41 8.86
C LEU A 278 15.67 46.99 9.32
N GLY A 279 14.37 46.71 9.52
CA GLY A 279 13.88 45.38 9.88
C GLY A 279 14.27 44.32 8.85
N ASN A 280 14.10 44.62 7.56
CA ASN A 280 14.47 43.75 6.45
C ASN A 280 15.99 43.47 6.40
N ALA A 281 16.82 44.51 6.55
CA ALA A 281 18.27 44.34 6.62
C ALA A 281 18.68 43.45 7.80
N ARG A 282 18.06 43.63 8.97
CA ARG A 282 18.31 42.83 10.17
C ARG A 282 17.86 41.38 10.03
N ILE A 283 16.74 41.09 9.37
CA ILE A 283 16.36 39.71 9.01
C ILE A 283 17.47 39.04 8.20
N LEU A 284 18.01 39.75 7.19
CA LEU A 284 19.06 39.20 6.32
C LEU A 284 20.41 39.06 7.02
N SER A 285 20.68 39.89 8.03
CA SER A 285 21.83 39.73 8.95
C SER A 285 21.63 38.63 10.02
N GLY A 286 20.43 38.06 10.15
CA GLY A 286 20.09 37.08 11.19
C GLY A 286 19.73 37.68 12.56
N GLU A 287 19.58 39.00 12.66
CA GLU A 287 19.29 39.75 13.89
C GLU A 287 17.76 39.85 14.12
N TYR A 288 17.10 38.73 14.34
CA TYR A 288 15.62 38.62 14.33
C TYR A 288 14.91 39.46 15.40
N GLU A 289 15.44 39.55 16.63
CA GLU A 289 14.83 40.36 17.71
C GLU A 289 14.91 41.86 17.39
N ALA A 290 16.06 42.30 16.88
CA ALA A 290 16.26 43.67 16.48
C ALA A 290 15.42 44.04 15.24
N ALA A 291 15.14 43.06 14.37
CA ALA A 291 14.21 43.22 13.26
C ALA A 291 12.76 43.38 13.75
N LEU A 292 12.32 42.54 14.69
CA LEU A 292 10.98 42.60 15.27
C LEU A 292 10.69 43.98 15.87
N LYS A 293 11.61 44.51 16.70
CA LYS A 293 11.51 45.86 17.28
C LYS A 293 11.41 46.95 16.21
N ALA A 294 12.11 46.80 15.10
CA ALA A 294 12.05 47.79 14.02
C ALA A 294 10.65 47.80 13.36
N PHE A 295 10.07 46.63 13.08
CA PHE A 295 8.70 46.56 12.54
C PHE A 295 7.64 47.03 13.55
N GLU A 296 7.79 46.72 14.84
CA GLU A 296 6.90 47.22 15.91
C GLU A 296 6.94 48.75 16.00
N ASN A 297 8.12 49.37 15.91
CA ASN A 297 8.25 50.82 15.86
C ASN A 297 7.58 51.42 14.61
N SER A 298 7.69 50.74 13.46
CA SER A 298 6.98 51.16 12.24
C SER A 298 5.46 51.14 12.43
N LEU A 299 4.93 50.09 13.06
CA LEU A 299 3.50 49.95 13.35
C LEU A 299 3.00 50.91 14.44
N ALA A 300 3.85 51.29 15.40
CA ALA A 300 3.51 52.32 16.39
C ALA A 300 3.30 53.69 15.73
N LEU A 301 4.01 53.98 14.63
CA LEU A 301 3.86 55.20 13.84
C LEU A 301 2.69 55.12 12.84
N LYS A 302 2.49 53.94 12.23
CA LYS A 302 1.39 53.67 11.30
C LYS A 302 0.86 52.24 11.50
N SER A 303 -0.27 52.13 12.19
CA SER A 303 -0.81 50.84 12.67
C SER A 303 -1.29 49.89 11.58
N ASP A 304 -1.58 50.39 10.38
CA ASP A 304 -2.09 49.64 9.23
C ASP A 304 -1.02 49.37 8.16
N TYR A 305 0.27 49.54 8.50
CA TYR A 305 1.35 49.44 7.52
C TYR A 305 1.66 47.98 7.16
N GLN A 306 1.18 47.56 6.00
CA GLN A 306 1.07 46.15 5.64
C GLN A 306 2.43 45.44 5.56
N GLU A 307 3.45 46.13 5.07
CA GLU A 307 4.81 45.62 4.96
C GLU A 307 5.44 45.34 6.33
N ALA A 308 5.10 46.12 7.37
CA ALA A 308 5.59 45.88 8.72
C ALA A 308 4.93 44.65 9.35
N ILE A 309 3.62 44.46 9.12
CA ILE A 309 2.89 43.25 9.53
C ILE A 309 3.47 42.00 8.85
N SER A 310 3.71 42.07 7.53
CA SER A 310 4.40 41.01 6.79
C SER A 310 5.80 40.73 7.32
N GLY A 311 6.54 41.76 7.74
CA GLY A 311 7.85 41.66 8.36
C GLY A 311 7.81 40.90 9.69
N ILE A 312 6.88 41.23 10.57
CA ILE A 312 6.65 40.52 11.84
C ILE A 312 6.29 39.05 11.61
N ALA A 313 5.34 38.78 10.71
CA ALA A 313 4.94 37.43 10.35
C ALA A 313 6.13 36.61 9.80
N ALA A 314 6.97 37.23 8.98
CA ALA A 314 8.19 36.63 8.45
C ALA A 314 9.24 36.34 9.54
N VAL A 315 9.44 37.24 10.51
CA VAL A 315 10.32 37.00 11.66
C VAL A 315 9.83 35.82 12.49
N TYR A 316 8.54 35.75 12.80
CA TYR A 316 7.98 34.60 13.53
C TYR A 316 8.10 33.30 12.74
N TYR A 317 7.87 33.32 11.44
CA TYR A 317 8.10 32.15 10.58
C TYR A 317 9.57 31.71 10.61
N LYS A 318 10.52 32.65 10.48
CA LYS A 318 11.96 32.36 10.49
C LYS A 318 12.50 31.84 11.82
N THR A 319 11.91 32.27 12.92
CA THR A 319 12.26 31.81 14.26
C THR A 319 11.52 30.53 14.66
N GLY A 320 10.69 29.97 13.78
CA GLY A 320 9.91 28.76 14.03
C GLY A 320 8.65 28.96 14.88
N ASN A 321 8.29 30.21 15.20
CA ASN A 321 7.12 30.56 15.99
C ASN A 321 5.85 30.63 15.12
N TYR A 322 5.52 29.54 14.42
CA TYR A 322 4.47 29.54 13.39
C TYR A 322 3.09 29.94 13.91
N ARG A 323 2.69 29.50 15.11
CA ARG A 323 1.40 29.89 15.71
C ARG A 323 1.27 31.39 15.97
N LYS A 324 2.35 32.05 16.42
CA LYS A 324 2.38 33.51 16.59
C LYS A 324 2.27 34.22 15.24
N SER A 325 2.97 33.70 14.22
CA SER A 325 2.85 34.20 12.85
C SER A 325 1.41 34.09 12.32
N VAL A 326 0.75 32.94 12.53
CA VAL A 326 -0.66 32.72 12.17
C VAL A 326 -1.56 33.74 12.87
N SER A 327 -1.42 33.95 14.18
CA SER A 327 -2.25 34.91 14.91
C SER A 327 -2.11 36.35 14.39
N VAL A 328 -0.89 36.76 14.00
CA VAL A 328 -0.65 38.05 13.35
C VAL A 328 -1.32 38.10 11.99
N LEU A 329 -1.18 37.05 11.17
CA LEU A 329 -1.74 36.97 9.83
C LEU A 329 -3.27 36.85 9.82
N GLU A 330 -3.90 36.19 10.78
CA GLU A 330 -5.36 36.11 10.90
C GLU A 330 -5.97 37.50 11.11
N LYS A 331 -5.38 38.29 12.03
CA LYS A 331 -5.76 39.69 12.24
C LYS A 331 -5.50 40.56 11.01
N ALA A 332 -4.40 40.30 10.29
CA ALA A 332 -4.06 41.04 9.09
C ALA A 332 -5.02 40.71 7.93
N ILE A 333 -5.37 39.44 7.73
CA ILE A 333 -6.27 38.97 6.67
C ILE A 333 -7.71 39.41 6.93
N SER A 334 -8.14 39.49 8.19
CA SER A 334 -9.48 40.00 8.50
C SER A 334 -9.65 41.48 8.13
N GLN A 335 -8.56 42.26 8.19
CA GLN A 335 -8.54 43.68 7.78
C GLN A 335 -8.24 43.85 6.28
N PHE A 336 -7.38 43.00 5.71
CA PHE A 336 -6.91 43.07 4.33
C PHE A 336 -7.09 41.73 3.60
N PRO A 337 -8.34 41.31 3.33
CA PRO A 337 -8.63 39.97 2.81
C PRO A 337 -8.06 39.69 1.41
N ASN A 338 -7.82 40.75 0.62
CA ASN A 338 -7.32 40.67 -0.75
C ASN A 338 -5.79 40.82 -0.86
N ASN A 339 -5.05 40.81 0.25
CA ASN A 339 -3.59 40.87 0.21
C ASN A 339 -3.00 39.47 -0.09
N ALA A 340 -2.50 39.27 -1.32
CA ALA A 340 -1.91 38.00 -1.77
C ALA A 340 -0.66 37.58 -0.96
N ILE A 341 0.10 38.54 -0.41
CA ILE A 341 1.31 38.26 0.37
C ILE A 341 0.93 37.62 1.70
N TYR A 342 -0.10 38.13 2.39
CA TYR A 342 -0.58 37.53 3.64
C TYR A 342 -1.12 36.12 3.43
N GLN A 343 -1.90 35.90 2.37
CA GLN A 343 -2.41 34.57 2.02
C GLN A 343 -1.24 33.61 1.78
N ASN A 344 -0.20 34.03 1.05
CA ASN A 344 0.99 33.19 0.83
C ASN A 344 1.78 32.92 2.13
N GLN A 345 1.98 33.92 2.98
CA GLN A 345 2.64 33.74 4.28
C GLN A 345 1.82 32.83 5.21
N MET A 346 0.49 32.90 5.14
CA MET A 346 -0.39 31.99 5.87
C MET A 346 -0.21 30.57 5.36
N GLY A 347 -0.18 30.36 4.04
CA GLY A 347 0.10 29.06 3.44
C GLY A 347 1.45 28.46 3.88
N LEU A 348 2.50 29.28 3.94
CA LEU A 348 3.81 28.85 4.45
C LEU A 348 3.74 28.40 5.92
N ASN A 349 3.04 29.15 6.78
CA ASN A 349 2.87 28.80 8.19
C ASN A 349 2.02 27.54 8.38
N MET A 350 0.90 27.40 7.65
CA MET A 350 0.07 26.21 7.70
C MET A 350 0.85 24.96 7.26
N LYS A 351 1.68 25.08 6.22
CA LYS A 351 2.58 24.00 5.80
C LYS A 351 3.56 23.65 6.92
N ALA A 352 4.17 24.65 7.56
CA ALA A 352 5.14 24.43 8.64
C ALA A 352 4.52 23.82 9.91
N LEU A 353 3.23 24.08 10.15
CA LEU A 353 2.42 23.46 11.21
C LEU A 353 1.96 22.03 10.87
N GLY A 354 2.29 21.50 9.69
CA GLY A 354 1.85 20.17 9.26
C GLY A 354 0.41 20.12 8.76
N GLU A 355 -0.15 21.25 8.33
CA GLU A 355 -1.50 21.38 7.79
C GLU A 355 -1.49 21.65 6.26
N PRO A 356 -1.05 20.69 5.43
CA PRO A 356 -0.84 20.90 3.99
C PRO A 356 -2.14 21.22 3.23
N ALA A 357 -3.28 20.66 3.67
CA ALA A 357 -4.57 20.94 3.07
C ALA A 357 -4.96 22.43 3.20
N LYS A 358 -4.74 23.03 4.38
CA LYS A 358 -4.95 24.47 4.58
C LYS A 358 -3.93 25.29 3.80
N ALA A 359 -2.67 24.84 3.78
CA ALA A 359 -1.63 25.51 3.00
C ALA A 359 -1.99 25.61 1.51
N LEU A 360 -2.55 24.54 0.93
CA LEU A 360 -3.02 24.51 -0.45
C LEU A 360 -4.11 25.56 -0.72
N VAL A 361 -5.09 25.70 0.18
CA VAL A 361 -6.14 26.73 0.09
C VAL A 361 -5.54 28.13 0.06
N TYR A 362 -4.64 28.41 0.99
CA TYR A 362 -4.02 29.73 1.12
C TYR A 362 -3.09 30.08 -0.05
N PHE A 363 -2.29 29.14 -0.56
CA PHE A 363 -1.48 29.37 -1.77
C PHE A 363 -2.34 29.57 -3.01
N THR A 364 -3.43 28.81 -3.15
CA THR A 364 -4.38 28.96 -4.27
C THR A 364 -5.03 30.33 -4.22
N ARG A 365 -5.48 30.77 -3.03
CA ARG A 365 -6.05 32.11 -2.86
C ARG A 365 -5.05 33.22 -3.17
N ALA A 366 -3.79 33.08 -2.73
CA ALA A 366 -2.74 34.05 -3.04
C ALA A 366 -2.49 34.17 -4.56
N LYS A 367 -2.46 33.03 -5.27
CA LYS A 367 -2.35 32.98 -6.74
C LYS A 367 -3.53 33.66 -7.43
N GLU A 368 -4.76 33.42 -6.97
CA GLU A 368 -5.97 34.03 -7.53
C GLU A 368 -6.00 35.55 -7.34
N LEU A 369 -5.53 36.03 -6.18
CA LEU A 369 -5.49 37.45 -5.86
C LEU A 369 -4.43 38.23 -6.65
N ASP A 370 -3.25 37.63 -6.86
CA ASP A 370 -2.18 38.21 -7.71
C ASP A 370 -1.58 37.12 -8.62
N PRO A 371 -2.09 36.95 -9.85
CA PRO A 371 -1.55 35.98 -10.81
C PRO A 371 -0.12 36.27 -11.30
N THR A 372 0.43 37.45 -10.99
CA THR A 372 1.83 37.80 -11.30
C THR A 372 2.78 37.46 -10.15
N PHE A 373 2.24 37.07 -8.99
CA PHE A 373 3.00 36.61 -7.84
C PHE A 373 3.38 35.13 -8.03
N VAL A 374 4.65 34.89 -8.35
CA VAL A 374 5.17 33.57 -8.76
C VAL A 374 5.36 32.64 -7.56
N GLU A 375 5.62 33.19 -6.38
CA GLU A 375 5.97 32.44 -5.17
C GLU A 375 4.84 31.56 -4.64
N PRO A 376 3.56 32.00 -4.58
CA PRO A 376 2.44 31.12 -4.26
C PRO A 376 2.37 29.89 -5.17
N VAL A 377 2.55 30.08 -6.48
CA VAL A 377 2.54 28.97 -7.45
C VAL A 377 3.72 28.03 -7.19
N THR A 378 4.90 28.58 -6.96
CA THR A 378 6.11 27.80 -6.66
C THR A 378 5.94 27.00 -5.35
N ASN A 379 5.38 27.63 -4.31
CA ASN A 379 5.11 27.00 -3.02
C ASN A 379 4.06 25.89 -3.16
N LEU A 380 3.01 26.13 -3.94
CA LEU A 380 1.96 25.16 -4.27
C LEU A 380 2.55 23.97 -5.02
N VAL A 381 3.38 24.21 -6.03
CA VAL A 381 4.09 23.16 -6.79
C VAL A 381 4.95 22.31 -5.86
N PHE A 382 5.77 22.93 -5.00
CA PHE A 382 6.61 22.17 -4.06
C PHE A 382 5.79 21.39 -3.03
N LEU A 383 4.65 21.93 -2.59
CA LEU A 383 3.72 21.20 -1.72
C LEU A 383 3.14 19.97 -2.44
N LEU A 384 2.67 20.14 -3.69
CA LEU A 384 2.13 19.05 -4.50
C LEU A 384 3.19 17.98 -4.82
N ILE A 385 4.44 18.37 -5.10
CA ILE A 385 5.57 17.45 -5.26
C ILE A 385 5.77 16.64 -3.96
N SER A 386 5.75 17.29 -2.79
CA SER A 386 5.91 16.57 -1.51
C SER A 386 4.77 15.58 -1.22
N GLU A 387 3.59 15.78 -1.82
CA GLU A 387 2.45 14.85 -1.78
C GLU A 387 2.46 13.83 -2.95
N ASN A 388 3.51 13.79 -3.78
CA ASN A 388 3.63 12.97 -4.99
C ASN A 388 2.57 13.25 -6.07
N ARG A 389 1.99 14.46 -6.09
CA ARG A 389 0.95 14.88 -7.05
C ARG A 389 1.55 15.60 -8.26
N TYR A 390 2.46 14.93 -8.97
CA TYR A 390 3.25 15.52 -10.07
C TYR A 390 2.41 16.08 -11.23
N LYS A 391 1.33 15.39 -11.63
CA LYS A 391 0.42 15.88 -12.69
C LYS A 391 -0.24 17.21 -12.31
N THR A 392 -0.70 17.35 -11.07
CA THR A 392 -1.29 18.59 -10.58
C THR A 392 -0.23 19.67 -10.46
N ALA A 393 0.97 19.34 -9.98
CA ALA A 393 2.09 20.26 -9.91
C ALA A 393 2.46 20.84 -11.30
N ARG A 394 2.45 20.03 -12.36
CA ARG A 394 2.68 20.52 -13.74
C ARG A 394 1.61 21.51 -14.18
N LYS A 395 0.33 21.18 -13.96
CA LYS A 395 -0.79 22.07 -14.29
C LYS A 395 -0.66 23.42 -13.59
N GLU A 396 -0.26 23.43 -12.32
CA GLU A 396 -0.02 24.67 -11.59
C GLU A 396 1.18 25.44 -12.15
N ALA A 397 2.29 24.77 -12.48
CA ALA A 397 3.46 25.40 -13.11
C ALA A 397 3.14 26.02 -14.49
N GLU A 398 2.27 25.38 -15.28
CA GLU A 398 1.81 25.87 -16.59
C GLU A 398 1.05 27.20 -16.49
N SER A 399 0.46 27.52 -15.33
CA SER A 399 -0.24 28.80 -15.10
C SER A 399 0.69 30.01 -15.02
N LEU A 400 2.01 29.80 -14.91
CA LEU A 400 2.99 30.89 -14.87
C LEU A 400 3.10 31.60 -16.22
N LYS A 401 3.12 32.94 -16.19
CA LYS A 401 3.30 33.78 -17.40
C LYS A 401 4.72 33.77 -17.95
N SER A 402 5.73 33.62 -17.09
CA SER A 402 7.14 33.61 -17.48
C SER A 402 7.53 32.24 -18.02
N GLU A 403 7.83 32.15 -19.31
CA GLU A 403 8.28 30.90 -19.95
C GLU A 403 9.60 30.37 -19.35
N SER A 404 10.51 31.27 -18.97
CA SER A 404 11.78 30.87 -18.33
C SER A 404 11.54 30.20 -16.96
N GLU A 405 10.66 30.78 -16.14
CA GLU A 405 10.37 30.24 -14.80
C GLU A 405 9.54 28.96 -14.90
N LYS A 406 8.56 28.93 -15.81
CA LYS A 406 7.77 27.75 -16.14
C LYS A 406 8.66 26.58 -16.52
N LYS A 407 9.58 26.78 -17.47
CA LYS A 407 10.51 25.73 -17.93
C LYS A 407 11.41 25.22 -16.80
N GLN A 408 11.90 26.11 -15.93
CA GLN A 408 12.71 25.73 -14.79
C GLN A 408 11.92 24.89 -13.76
N ILE A 409 10.69 25.30 -13.44
CA ILE A 409 9.84 24.59 -12.48
C ILE A 409 9.40 23.23 -13.04
N ILE A 410 9.03 23.16 -14.33
CA ILE A 410 8.69 21.89 -14.99
C ILE A 410 9.88 20.94 -15.00
N SER A 411 11.08 21.42 -15.34
CA SER A 411 12.31 20.61 -15.27
C SER A 411 12.56 20.07 -13.85
N PHE A 412 12.32 20.88 -12.81
CA PHE A 412 12.41 20.42 -11.42
C PHE A 412 11.34 19.37 -11.06
N ILE A 413 10.11 19.52 -11.57
CA ILE A 413 9.04 18.53 -11.41
C ILE A 413 9.44 17.21 -12.09
N ASP A 414 9.95 17.28 -13.33
CA ASP A 414 10.43 16.13 -14.10
C ASP A 414 11.51 15.37 -13.31
N VAL A 415 12.55 16.08 -12.84
CA VAL A 415 13.61 15.49 -12.02
C VAL A 415 13.03 14.82 -10.78
N SER A 416 12.14 15.50 -10.07
CA SER A 416 11.54 14.98 -8.82
C SER A 416 10.69 13.74 -9.06
N GLU A 417 9.85 13.73 -10.10
CA GLU A 417 9.00 12.60 -10.48
C GLU A 417 9.84 11.39 -10.90
N GLN A 418 10.85 11.60 -11.75
CA GLN A 418 11.73 10.51 -12.18
C GLN A 418 12.58 9.96 -11.03
N ILE A 419 13.08 10.81 -10.13
CA ILE A 419 13.76 10.35 -8.91
C ILE A 419 12.80 9.56 -8.01
N TYR A 420 11.55 10.00 -7.87
CA TYR A 420 10.56 9.30 -7.05
C TYR A 420 10.25 7.89 -7.59
N GLU A 421 9.99 7.76 -8.90
CA GLU A 421 9.78 6.44 -9.53
C GLU A 421 11.04 5.57 -9.45
N GLY A 422 12.22 6.18 -9.67
CA GLY A 422 13.50 5.50 -9.50
C GLY A 422 13.71 4.99 -8.06
N ASP A 423 13.48 5.83 -7.05
CA ASP A 423 13.58 5.47 -5.63
C ASP A 423 12.55 4.41 -5.23
N ARG A 424 11.36 4.40 -5.86
CA ARG A 424 10.34 3.37 -5.67
C ARG A 424 10.82 2.01 -6.17
N HIS A 425 11.46 1.97 -7.34
CA HIS A 425 12.10 0.75 -7.86
C HIS A 425 13.34 0.36 -7.05
N LEU A 426 14.13 1.33 -6.60
CA LEU A 426 15.32 1.09 -5.79
C LEU A 426 14.96 0.46 -4.43
N ARG A 427 13.87 0.90 -3.79
CA ARG A 427 13.33 0.27 -2.57
C ARG A 427 12.88 -1.17 -2.77
N LYS A 428 12.54 -1.55 -4.01
CA LYS A 428 12.19 -2.93 -4.41
C LYS A 428 13.42 -3.77 -4.79
N GLY A 429 14.62 -3.18 -4.75
CA GLY A 429 15.86 -3.83 -5.19
C GLY A 429 16.07 -3.84 -6.71
N ASP A 430 15.18 -3.23 -7.50
CA ASP A 430 15.25 -3.17 -8.96
C ASP A 430 16.26 -2.12 -9.45
N THR A 431 17.54 -2.31 -9.15
CA THR A 431 18.62 -1.33 -9.41
C THR A 431 18.72 -0.96 -10.90
N LYS A 432 18.52 -1.92 -11.80
CA LYS A 432 18.52 -1.68 -13.26
C LYS A 432 17.39 -0.73 -13.69
N VAL A 433 16.17 -0.95 -13.21
CA VAL A 433 15.01 -0.11 -13.55
C VAL A 433 15.14 1.26 -12.91
N ALA A 434 15.54 1.32 -11.64
CA ALA A 434 15.82 2.57 -10.94
C ALA A 434 16.84 3.43 -11.70
N LYS A 435 17.91 2.81 -12.22
CA LYS A 435 18.91 3.49 -13.07
C LYS A 435 18.27 4.15 -14.29
N THR A 436 17.34 3.48 -14.99
CA THR A 436 16.69 4.07 -16.17
C THR A 436 15.89 5.33 -15.83
N PHE A 437 15.24 5.36 -14.67
CA PHE A 437 14.51 6.53 -14.18
C PHE A 437 15.47 7.65 -13.77
N TYR A 438 16.58 7.34 -13.09
CA TYR A 438 17.58 8.36 -12.76
C TYR A 438 18.29 8.93 -14.01
N GLU A 439 18.48 8.15 -15.07
CA GLU A 439 18.97 8.66 -16.36
C GLU A 439 17.96 9.61 -17.01
N LYS A 440 16.65 9.32 -16.91
CA LYS A 440 15.60 10.27 -17.34
C LYS A 440 15.64 11.55 -16.50
N ALA A 441 15.83 11.44 -15.18
CA ALA A 441 15.98 12.60 -14.30
C ALA A 441 17.21 13.44 -14.69
N LYS A 442 18.34 12.79 -14.97
CA LYS A 442 19.57 13.44 -15.44
C LYS A 442 19.37 14.16 -16.78
N LYS A 443 18.65 13.54 -17.71
CA LYS A 443 18.30 14.17 -19.00
C LYS A 443 17.41 15.40 -18.83
N ALA A 444 16.54 15.40 -17.81
CA ALA A 444 15.68 16.55 -17.51
C ALA A 444 16.46 17.74 -16.91
N SER A 445 17.47 17.47 -16.06
CA SER A 445 18.44 18.47 -15.61
C SER A 445 19.73 17.83 -15.07
N GLU A 446 20.86 18.12 -15.72
CA GLU A 446 22.17 17.67 -15.26
C GLU A 446 22.77 18.54 -14.14
N GLN A 447 22.15 19.69 -13.86
CA GLN A 447 22.60 20.66 -12.86
C GLN A 447 21.88 20.49 -11.52
N GLU A 448 21.01 19.48 -11.37
CA GLU A 448 20.32 19.19 -10.12
C GLU A 448 21.11 18.20 -9.24
N PRO A 449 21.59 18.59 -8.05
CA PRO A 449 22.34 17.71 -7.15
C PRO A 449 21.55 16.45 -6.74
N SER A 450 20.22 16.55 -6.68
CA SER A 450 19.32 15.45 -6.30
C SER A 450 19.46 14.23 -7.21
N VAL A 451 19.77 14.43 -8.50
CA VAL A 451 20.01 13.36 -9.48
C VAL A 451 21.23 12.54 -9.07
N TYR A 452 22.35 13.19 -8.79
CA TYR A 452 23.59 12.51 -8.40
C TYR A 452 23.50 11.92 -7.00
N ASN A 453 22.72 12.52 -6.10
CA ASN A 453 22.38 11.90 -4.83
C ASN A 453 21.62 10.58 -5.02
N ALA A 454 20.69 10.53 -5.98
CA ALA A 454 19.94 9.31 -6.31
C ALA A 454 20.86 8.22 -6.90
N PHE A 455 21.75 8.58 -7.83
CA PHE A 455 22.78 7.65 -8.33
C PHE A 455 23.75 7.20 -7.24
N GLY A 456 24.18 8.10 -6.35
CA GLY A 456 25.03 7.77 -5.21
C GLY A 456 24.38 6.71 -4.31
N ARG A 457 23.08 6.86 -4.00
CA ARG A 457 22.30 5.86 -3.26
C ARG A 457 22.14 4.55 -4.02
N LEU A 458 21.85 4.61 -5.33
CA LEU A 458 21.71 3.43 -6.19
C LEU A 458 22.97 2.57 -6.15
N TYR A 459 24.13 3.18 -6.41
CA TYR A 459 25.40 2.46 -6.46
C TYR A 459 25.86 2.01 -5.07
N PHE A 460 25.52 2.77 -4.02
CA PHE A 460 25.75 2.34 -2.64
C PHE A 460 25.02 1.02 -2.34
N ILE A 461 23.72 0.95 -2.65
CA ILE A 461 22.88 -0.24 -2.44
C ILE A 461 23.34 -1.40 -3.33
N SER A 462 23.81 -1.09 -4.55
CA SER A 462 24.32 -2.10 -5.50
C SER A 462 25.70 -2.66 -5.13
N GLY A 463 26.35 -2.14 -4.07
CA GLY A 463 27.71 -2.53 -3.65
C GLY A 463 28.84 -1.90 -4.47
N GLU A 464 28.51 -1.04 -5.45
CA GLU A 464 29.48 -0.33 -6.30
C GLU A 464 30.01 0.93 -5.58
N LEU A 465 30.75 0.72 -4.49
CA LEU A 465 31.10 1.78 -3.54
C LEU A 465 31.91 2.94 -4.15
N LYS A 466 32.79 2.66 -5.12
CA LYS A 466 33.59 3.69 -5.80
C LYS A 466 32.72 4.61 -6.66
N THR A 467 31.83 4.04 -7.48
CA THR A 467 30.88 4.78 -8.30
C THR A 467 29.89 5.57 -7.44
N SER A 468 29.50 5.03 -6.28
CA SER A 468 28.70 5.74 -5.28
C SER A 468 29.40 7.00 -4.77
N GLU A 469 30.67 6.88 -4.40
CA GLU A 469 31.50 8.00 -3.92
C GLU A 469 31.59 9.13 -4.96
N GLU A 470 31.88 8.78 -6.20
CA GLU A 470 32.01 9.73 -7.31
C GLU A 470 30.72 10.53 -7.51
N ASN A 471 29.56 9.89 -7.40
CA ASN A 471 28.27 10.55 -7.56
C ASN A 471 27.94 11.48 -6.38
N PHE A 472 28.18 11.08 -5.13
CA PHE A 472 27.98 11.99 -4.01
C PHE A 472 28.95 13.18 -4.04
N LYS A 473 30.23 12.97 -4.43
CA LYS A 473 31.17 14.09 -4.66
C LYS A 473 30.74 14.98 -5.82
N LYS A 474 30.14 14.42 -6.88
CA LYS A 474 29.57 15.21 -7.97
C LYS A 474 28.43 16.09 -7.49
N ALA A 475 27.52 15.57 -6.65
CA ALA A 475 26.48 16.38 -6.02
C ALA A 475 27.07 17.56 -5.20
N LEU A 476 28.14 17.32 -4.43
CA LEU A 476 28.85 18.37 -3.68
C LEU A 476 29.59 19.39 -4.56
N SER A 477 30.05 18.97 -5.74
CA SER A 477 30.68 19.89 -6.69
C SER A 477 29.68 20.90 -7.28
N ILE A 478 28.41 20.51 -7.40
CA ILE A 478 27.31 21.37 -7.86
C ILE A 478 26.82 22.23 -6.70
N ASP A 479 26.58 21.62 -5.54
CA ASP A 479 26.15 22.29 -4.31
C ASP A 479 27.03 21.88 -3.14
N LYS A 480 27.97 22.76 -2.76
CA LYS A 480 28.93 22.51 -1.67
C LYS A 480 28.27 22.30 -0.31
N GLN A 481 27.02 22.71 -0.13
CA GLN A 481 26.28 22.60 1.12
C GLN A 481 25.19 21.51 1.04
N ASN A 482 25.31 20.59 0.07
CA ASN A 482 24.30 19.57 -0.16
C ASN A 482 24.26 18.53 0.97
N ILE A 483 23.30 18.70 1.88
CA ILE A 483 23.14 17.84 3.06
C ILE A 483 22.95 16.35 2.69
N PRO A 484 22.11 15.97 1.70
CA PRO A 484 21.96 14.56 1.31
C PRO A 484 23.26 13.92 0.80
N ALA A 485 24.09 14.67 0.09
CA ALA A 485 25.37 14.18 -0.41
C ALA A 485 26.38 13.94 0.73
N LEU A 486 26.48 14.89 1.68
CA LEU A 486 27.30 14.73 2.89
C LEU A 486 26.86 13.50 3.69
N GLN A 487 25.55 13.34 3.90
CA GLN A 487 25.00 12.17 4.60
C GLN A 487 25.32 10.87 3.86
N GLY A 488 25.22 10.87 2.53
CA GLY A 488 25.60 9.75 1.67
C GLY A 488 27.06 9.34 1.85
N LEU A 489 27.99 10.30 1.83
CA LEU A 489 29.42 10.05 2.04
C LEU A 489 29.73 9.58 3.46
N ILE A 490 29.11 10.17 4.49
CA ILE A 490 29.28 9.70 5.87
C ILE A 490 28.87 8.24 5.98
N ARG A 491 27.69 7.87 5.46
CA ARG A 491 27.20 6.49 5.47
C ARG A 491 28.09 5.54 4.67
N LEU A 492 28.54 5.97 3.49
CA LEU A 492 29.45 5.22 2.64
C LEU A 492 30.75 4.87 3.38
N TYR A 493 31.47 5.87 3.90
CA TYR A 493 32.74 5.63 4.58
C TYR A 493 32.60 4.93 5.93
N SER A 494 31.49 5.16 6.66
CA SER A 494 31.18 4.37 7.86
C SER A 494 30.99 2.89 7.53
N SER A 495 30.33 2.54 6.42
CA SER A 495 30.20 1.14 5.99
C SER A 495 31.54 0.49 5.60
N GLN A 496 32.49 1.28 5.09
CA GLN A 496 33.85 0.86 4.77
C GLN A 496 34.78 0.82 6.00
N LYS A 497 34.29 1.16 7.19
CA LYS A 497 35.10 1.36 8.42
C LYS A 497 36.21 2.41 8.26
N ASN A 498 36.10 3.33 7.29
CA ASN A 498 37.03 4.43 7.10
C ASN A 498 36.62 5.62 7.97
N GLN A 499 37.01 5.55 9.24
CA GLN A 499 36.58 6.53 10.25
C GLN A 499 37.12 7.94 9.99
N THR A 500 38.29 8.06 9.37
CA THR A 500 38.93 9.35 9.07
C THR A 500 38.09 10.20 8.13
N LEU A 501 37.69 9.65 6.98
CA LEU A 501 36.86 10.36 6.01
C LEU A 501 35.42 10.54 6.51
N ALA A 502 34.86 9.53 7.19
CA ALA A 502 33.53 9.67 7.79
C ALA A 502 33.47 10.84 8.80
N ASN A 503 34.51 11.02 9.61
CA ASN A 503 34.61 12.14 10.55
C ASN A 503 34.84 13.48 9.85
N GLN A 504 35.62 13.52 8.76
CA GLN A 504 35.80 14.74 7.97
C GLN A 504 34.46 15.27 7.46
N TYR A 505 33.67 14.44 6.76
CA TYR A 505 32.38 14.89 6.22
C TYR A 505 31.33 15.13 7.32
N THR A 506 31.45 14.45 8.48
CA THR A 506 30.63 14.78 9.67
C THR A 506 30.94 16.20 10.17
N LYS A 507 32.21 16.61 10.17
CA LYS A 507 32.63 17.97 10.54
C LYS A 507 32.18 19.02 9.51
N GLU A 508 32.18 18.68 8.23
CA GLU A 508 31.61 19.55 7.19
C GLU A 508 30.10 19.76 7.39
N LEU A 509 29.36 18.69 7.72
CA LEU A 509 27.94 18.78 8.08
C LEU A 509 27.73 19.61 9.37
N GLU A 510 28.60 19.45 10.37
CA GLU A 510 28.61 20.26 11.61
C GLU A 510 28.75 21.76 11.33
N ASN A 511 29.64 22.16 10.43
CA ASN A 511 29.85 23.57 10.09
C ASN A 511 28.60 24.22 9.47
N LEU A 512 27.71 23.44 8.84
CA LEU A 512 26.44 23.93 8.28
C LEU A 512 25.37 24.17 9.35
N THR A 513 25.48 23.51 10.51
CA THR A 513 24.45 23.53 11.57
C THR A 513 24.26 24.89 12.24
N GLY A 514 25.26 25.78 12.18
CA GLY A 514 25.19 27.11 12.76
C GLY A 514 24.15 28.03 12.11
N ASN A 515 23.81 27.78 10.84
CA ASN A 515 22.98 28.65 10.01
C ASN A 515 21.70 27.97 9.48
N ASP A 516 21.56 26.64 9.63
CA ASP A 516 20.40 25.88 9.13
C ASP A 516 19.96 24.78 10.13
N PRO A 517 18.79 24.93 10.78
CA PRO A 517 18.24 23.90 11.68
C PRO A 517 18.04 22.53 11.03
N SER A 518 17.85 22.47 9.70
CA SER A 518 17.67 21.20 8.98
C SER A 518 18.96 20.37 8.92
N ALA A 519 20.11 21.01 8.72
CA ALA A 519 21.43 20.36 8.75
C ALA A 519 21.72 19.79 10.15
N ALA A 520 21.34 20.52 11.19
CA ALA A 520 21.56 20.13 12.57
C ALA A 520 20.65 18.96 13.00
N ILE A 521 19.42 18.91 12.48
CA ILE A 521 18.55 17.72 12.65
C ILE A 521 19.15 16.51 11.95
N VAL A 522 19.67 16.66 10.74
CA VAL A 522 20.32 15.55 10.01
C VAL A 522 21.59 15.07 10.73
N LEU A 523 22.37 15.99 11.30
CA LEU A 523 23.52 15.64 12.12
C LEU A 523 23.12 14.86 13.38
N GLY A 524 22.12 15.33 14.13
CA GLY A 524 21.59 14.64 15.30
C GLY A 524 21.13 13.21 14.96
N ARG A 525 20.40 13.05 13.85
CA ARG A 525 20.00 11.73 13.32
C ARG A 525 21.18 10.86 12.90
N THR A 526 22.22 11.47 12.33
CA THR A 526 23.45 10.74 11.96
C THR A 526 24.15 10.18 13.21
N TYR A 527 24.13 10.92 14.34
CA TYR A 527 24.61 10.41 15.62
C TYR A 527 23.67 9.35 16.23
N GLU A 528 22.34 9.50 16.10
CA GLU A 528 21.37 8.47 16.49
C GLU A 528 21.56 7.15 15.74
N ASP A 529 21.82 7.21 14.43
CA ASP A 529 22.06 6.03 13.59
C ASP A 529 23.36 5.31 13.97
N LYS A 530 24.37 6.07 14.44
CA LYS A 530 25.62 5.55 15.01
C LYS A 530 25.49 5.07 16.46
N LYS A 531 24.30 5.22 17.08
CA LYS A 531 24.04 5.00 18.52
C LYS A 531 24.89 5.86 19.45
N GLU A 532 25.40 6.99 18.96
CA GLU A 532 26.17 7.97 19.74
C GLU A 532 25.20 8.98 20.40
N TYR A 533 24.31 8.48 21.27
CA TYR A 533 23.17 9.24 21.79
C TYR A 533 23.54 10.50 22.54
N GLU A 534 24.66 10.51 23.26
CA GLU A 534 25.15 11.70 23.96
C GLU A 534 25.53 12.84 23.00
N LYS A 535 26.12 12.50 21.84
CA LYS A 535 26.44 13.50 20.81
C LYS A 535 25.17 14.01 20.13
N ALA A 536 24.21 13.13 19.84
CA ALA A 536 22.91 13.51 19.31
C ALA A 536 22.17 14.46 20.27
N GLU A 537 22.16 14.13 21.57
CA GLU A 537 21.55 14.94 22.61
C GLU A 537 22.20 16.32 22.70
N ASN A 538 23.53 16.40 22.65
CA ASN A 538 24.26 17.66 22.67
C ASN A 538 23.94 18.55 21.46
N VAL A 539 23.83 17.98 20.25
CA VAL A 539 23.41 18.71 19.04
C VAL A 539 22.01 19.30 19.23
N TYR A 540 21.04 18.49 19.67
CA TYR A 540 19.67 18.95 19.87
C TYR A 540 19.52 19.96 21.02
N LYS A 541 20.24 19.79 22.14
CA LYS A 541 20.24 20.77 23.24
C LYS A 541 20.87 22.09 22.84
N ASN A 542 21.94 22.08 22.06
CA ASN A 542 22.54 23.31 21.53
C ASN A 542 21.60 24.04 20.57
N LEU A 543 20.84 23.30 19.74
CA LEU A 543 19.77 23.88 18.92
C LEU A 543 18.63 24.42 19.78
N GLN A 544 18.21 23.70 20.81
CA GLN A 544 17.15 24.12 21.73
C GLN A 544 17.54 25.41 22.46
N LYS A 545 18.81 25.57 22.88
CA LYS A 545 19.29 26.84 23.46
C LYS A 545 19.18 28.02 22.49
N LYS A 546 19.45 27.80 21.20
CA LYS A 546 19.37 28.85 20.17
C LYS A 546 17.93 29.11 19.70
N PHE A 547 17.08 28.09 19.70
CA PHE A 547 15.69 28.14 19.23
C PHE A 547 14.74 27.49 20.24
N PRO A 548 14.59 28.07 21.45
CA PRO A 548 13.90 27.43 22.58
C PRO A 548 12.41 27.13 22.34
N ASN A 549 11.78 27.84 21.40
CA ASN A 549 10.37 27.70 21.07
C ASN A 549 10.10 26.89 19.78
N ASN A 550 11.12 26.21 19.23
CA ASN A 550 10.96 25.44 18.00
C ASN A 550 10.43 24.03 18.30
N GLU A 551 9.15 23.81 18.00
CA GLU A 551 8.45 22.53 18.24
C GLU A 551 9.16 21.34 17.57
N ALA A 552 9.77 21.51 16.40
CA ALA A 552 10.47 20.42 15.70
C ALA A 552 11.75 19.97 16.42
N ILE A 553 12.45 20.89 17.11
CA ILE A 553 13.64 20.56 17.91
C ILE A 553 13.23 19.82 19.18
N ASN A 554 12.18 20.29 19.87
CA ASN A 554 11.64 19.62 21.05
C ASN A 554 11.10 18.22 20.70
N PHE A 555 10.44 18.08 19.55
CA PHE A 555 9.99 16.80 19.01
C PHE A 555 11.18 15.86 18.76
N ARG A 556 12.26 16.31 18.10
CA ARG A 556 13.44 15.46 17.84
C ARG A 556 14.13 15.01 19.13
N LEU A 557 14.30 15.91 20.09
CA LEU A 557 14.88 15.58 21.39
C LEU A 557 13.97 14.63 22.20
N ALA A 558 12.65 14.80 22.13
CA ALA A 558 11.68 13.87 22.71
C ALA A 558 11.78 12.48 22.06
N MET A 559 11.89 12.40 20.73
CA MET A 559 12.06 11.13 20.00
C MET A 559 13.39 10.43 20.32
N LEU A 560 14.48 11.18 20.54
CA LEU A 560 15.75 10.62 21.01
C LEU A 560 15.57 9.97 22.40
N TYR A 561 14.97 10.68 23.35
CA TYR A 561 14.72 10.14 24.69
C TYR A 561 13.74 8.95 24.67
N TYR A 562 12.74 9.01 23.80
CA TYR A 562 11.84 7.90 23.53
C TYR A 562 12.61 6.66 23.03
N LYS A 563 13.51 6.82 22.06
CA LYS A 563 14.35 5.73 21.52
C LYS A 563 15.23 5.11 22.60
N ILE A 564 15.89 5.94 23.42
CA ILE A 564 16.70 5.46 24.56
C ILE A 564 15.82 4.69 25.55
N SER A 565 14.60 5.17 25.82
CA SER A 565 13.66 4.49 26.71
C SER A 565 13.25 3.10 26.20
N LEU A 566 12.96 2.97 24.90
CA LEU A 566 12.65 1.66 24.31
C LEU A 566 13.80 0.67 24.49
N GLU A 567 15.04 1.08 24.21
CA GLU A 567 16.22 0.21 24.40
C GLU A 567 16.42 -0.18 25.87
N GLU A 568 16.17 0.72 26.81
CA GLU A 568 16.26 0.42 28.24
C GLU A 568 15.14 -0.54 28.69
N ASN A 569 13.94 -0.39 28.15
CA ASN A 569 12.82 -1.30 28.42
C ASN A 569 13.09 -2.71 27.86
N GLU A 570 13.68 -2.82 26.66
CA GLU A 570 14.10 -4.09 26.06
C GLU A 570 15.17 -4.81 26.90
N LYS A 571 16.05 -4.06 27.57
CA LYS A 571 17.03 -4.61 28.52
C LYS A 571 16.43 -4.95 29.89
N ASN A 572 15.11 -4.81 30.07
CA ASN A 572 14.37 -4.93 31.33
C ASN A 572 14.76 -3.90 32.41
N ASN A 573 15.39 -2.79 32.03
CA ASN A 573 15.71 -1.68 32.93
C ASN A 573 14.51 -0.71 33.03
N HIS A 574 13.36 -1.18 33.50
CA HIS A 574 12.09 -0.44 33.42
C HIS A 574 12.13 0.93 34.14
N ASP A 575 12.84 1.06 35.26
CA ASP A 575 13.00 2.35 35.97
C ASP A 575 13.79 3.38 35.14
N SER A 576 14.87 2.93 34.50
CA SER A 576 15.67 3.75 33.57
C SER A 576 14.82 4.18 32.37
N ALA A 577 14.04 3.24 31.81
CA ALA A 577 13.13 3.50 30.72
C ALA A 577 12.05 4.55 31.07
N LEU A 578 11.43 4.45 32.26
CA LEU A 578 10.43 5.42 32.74
C LEU A 578 11.02 6.81 32.98
N ASN A 579 12.27 6.91 33.43
CA ASN A 579 12.97 8.17 33.59
C ASN A 579 13.16 8.87 32.22
N TRP A 580 13.60 8.13 31.20
CA TRP A 580 13.76 8.66 29.85
C TRP A 580 12.42 9.07 29.20
N ILE A 581 11.35 8.29 29.36
CA ILE A 581 10.00 8.71 28.95
C ILE A 581 9.59 10.02 29.62
N SER A 582 9.86 10.16 30.93
CA SER A 582 9.50 11.37 31.67
C SER A 582 10.24 12.61 31.14
N LYS A 583 11.48 12.46 30.67
CA LYS A 583 12.21 13.53 29.97
C LYS A 583 11.59 13.84 28.60
N ALA A 584 11.14 12.82 27.86
CA ALA A 584 10.51 12.99 26.56
C ALA A 584 9.17 13.74 26.65
N GLU A 585 8.30 13.38 27.61
CA GLU A 585 7.00 14.04 27.83
C GLU A 585 7.11 15.51 28.25
N LYS A 586 8.16 15.87 29.00
CA LYS A 586 8.43 17.27 29.36
C LYS A 586 8.69 18.14 28.14
N LEU A 587 9.23 17.56 27.06
CA LEU A 587 9.55 18.26 25.83
C LEU A 587 8.38 18.32 24.86
N SER A 588 7.56 17.27 24.81
CA SER A 588 6.39 17.20 23.94
C SER A 588 5.31 16.31 24.57
N LYS A 589 4.20 16.92 24.98
CA LYS A 589 3.09 16.23 25.66
C LYS A 589 2.12 15.52 24.71
N ASP A 590 2.14 15.88 23.43
CA ASP A 590 1.12 15.50 22.44
C ASP A 590 1.55 14.33 21.54
N ILE A 591 2.58 13.55 21.92
CA ILE A 591 3.03 12.39 21.14
C ILE A 591 2.36 11.12 21.72
N PRO A 592 1.32 10.56 21.06
CA PRO A 592 0.58 9.41 21.58
C PRO A 592 1.48 8.20 21.85
N GLU A 593 2.50 7.99 21.03
CA GLU A 593 3.45 6.89 21.14
C GLU A 593 4.22 6.91 22.47
N ILE A 594 4.53 8.11 23.00
CA ILE A 594 5.24 8.27 24.28
C ILE A 594 4.33 7.89 25.45
N ALA A 595 3.07 8.33 25.42
CA ALA A 595 2.09 8.03 26.47
C ALA A 595 1.71 6.53 26.50
N GLU A 596 1.55 5.92 25.33
CA GLU A 596 1.29 4.48 25.19
C GLU A 596 2.50 3.66 25.64
N THR A 597 3.71 4.10 25.28
CA THR A 597 4.94 3.44 25.71
C THR A 597 5.17 3.56 27.21
N ARG A 598 4.83 4.70 27.83
CA ARG A 598 4.81 4.81 29.31
C ARG A 598 3.94 3.73 29.92
N LYS A 599 2.70 3.62 29.46
CA LYS A 599 1.74 2.64 29.97
C LYS A 599 2.26 1.21 29.77
N THR A 600 2.86 0.95 28.62
CA THR A 600 3.49 -0.34 28.29
C THR A 600 4.66 -0.66 29.22
N ILE A 601 5.57 0.29 29.47
CA ILE A 601 6.70 0.10 30.40
C ILE A 601 6.19 -0.11 31.83
N GLN A 602 5.17 0.63 32.26
CA GLN A 602 4.55 0.47 33.59
C GLN A 602 3.84 -0.89 33.73
N GLU A 603 3.16 -1.35 32.67
CA GLU A 603 2.57 -2.69 32.64
C GLU A 603 3.66 -3.77 32.64
N ASN A 604 4.71 -3.62 31.83
CA ASN A 604 5.85 -4.54 31.80
C ASN A 604 6.52 -4.62 33.17
N GLN A 605 6.76 -3.48 33.81
CA GLN A 605 7.29 -3.41 35.17
C GLN A 605 6.38 -4.10 36.19
N LYS A 606 5.06 -3.86 36.10
CA LYS A 606 4.06 -4.45 36.99
C LYS A 606 3.93 -5.97 36.83
N PHE A 607 4.14 -6.49 35.62
CA PHE A 607 3.93 -7.89 35.28
C PHE A 607 5.22 -8.68 35.00
N ALA A 608 6.40 -8.07 35.18
CA ALA A 608 7.71 -8.66 34.91
C ALA A 608 7.88 -10.03 35.57
N THR A 609 7.34 -10.21 36.78
CA THR A 609 7.40 -11.47 37.55
C THR A 609 6.47 -12.57 37.05
N VAL A 610 5.49 -12.24 36.19
CA VAL A 610 4.45 -13.16 35.68
C VAL A 610 4.67 -13.51 34.20
N ILE A 611 5.45 -12.71 33.46
CA ILE A 611 5.78 -12.94 32.04
C ILE A 611 6.32 -14.35 31.78
N PRO A 612 7.30 -14.89 32.56
CA PRO A 612 7.79 -16.25 32.34
C PRO A 612 6.70 -17.32 32.49
N THR A 613 5.77 -17.13 33.43
CA THR A 613 4.62 -18.04 33.64
C THR A 613 3.67 -18.02 32.43
N ILE A 614 3.38 -16.84 31.88
CA ILE A 614 2.54 -16.68 30.68
C ILE A 614 3.21 -17.30 29.45
N GLN A 615 4.51 -17.09 29.26
CA GLN A 615 5.26 -17.68 28.15
C GLN A 615 5.24 -19.21 28.21
N LYS A 616 5.43 -19.78 29.41
CA LYS A 616 5.32 -21.23 29.62
C LYS A 616 3.90 -21.74 29.35
N ALA A 617 2.87 -20.99 29.77
CA ALA A 617 1.47 -21.33 29.51
C ALA A 617 1.15 -21.32 28.00
N ASN A 618 1.60 -20.29 27.26
CA ASN A 618 1.46 -20.20 25.81
C ASN A 618 2.15 -21.36 25.10
N LYS A 619 3.39 -21.70 25.47
CA LYS A 619 4.10 -22.84 24.87
C LYS A 619 3.34 -24.16 25.06
N LEU A 620 2.74 -24.37 26.24
CA LEU A 620 1.90 -25.55 26.49
C LEU A 620 0.57 -25.50 25.72
N PHE A 621 -0.03 -24.32 25.57
CA PHE A 621 -1.22 -24.11 24.76
C PHE A 621 -0.97 -24.44 23.28
N ASP A 622 0.13 -23.92 22.72
CA ASP A 622 0.50 -24.10 21.32
C ASP A 622 0.85 -25.56 21.01
N THR A 623 1.46 -26.26 21.96
CA THR A 623 1.71 -27.72 21.88
C THR A 623 0.49 -28.57 22.24
N ARG A 624 -0.71 -27.98 22.29
CA ARG A 624 -2.01 -28.62 22.59
C ARG A 624 -2.09 -29.35 23.94
N GLN A 625 -1.18 -29.05 24.87
CA GLN A 625 -1.18 -29.56 26.24
C GLN A 625 -2.06 -28.70 27.14
N TYR A 626 -3.34 -28.56 26.77
CA TYR A 626 -4.27 -27.61 27.40
C TYR A 626 -4.46 -27.84 28.91
N GLU A 627 -4.48 -29.10 29.35
CA GLU A 627 -4.60 -29.49 30.76
C GLU A 627 -3.46 -28.92 31.62
N LYS A 628 -2.25 -28.84 31.06
CA LYS A 628 -1.07 -28.27 31.73
C LYS A 628 -0.99 -26.75 31.60
N ALA A 629 -1.57 -26.19 30.53
CA ALA A 629 -1.60 -24.74 30.30
C ALA A 629 -2.60 -24.02 31.23
N ILE A 630 -3.76 -24.63 31.49
CA ILE A 630 -4.82 -24.08 32.36
C ILE A 630 -4.30 -23.57 33.71
N PRO A 631 -3.58 -24.36 34.54
CA PRO A 631 -3.15 -23.89 35.87
C PRO A 631 -2.18 -22.72 35.79
N LEU A 632 -1.33 -22.64 34.76
CA LEU A 632 -0.41 -21.52 34.57
C LEU A 632 -1.14 -20.25 34.12
N TYR A 633 -2.14 -20.38 33.23
CA TYR A 633 -3.00 -19.25 32.89
C TYR A 633 -3.85 -18.80 34.09
N GLN A 634 -4.31 -19.71 34.93
CA GLN A 634 -5.03 -19.37 36.17
C GLN A 634 -4.14 -18.62 37.15
N GLU A 635 -2.90 -19.08 37.36
CA GLU A 635 -1.92 -18.39 38.21
C GLU A 635 -1.63 -16.97 37.69
N ALA A 636 -1.37 -16.85 36.38
CA ALA A 636 -1.13 -15.56 35.75
C ALA A 636 -2.38 -14.67 35.79
N PHE A 637 -3.57 -15.24 35.61
CA PHE A 637 -4.83 -14.50 35.71
C PHE A 637 -5.08 -13.99 37.13
N GLN A 638 -4.85 -14.79 38.17
CA GLN A 638 -5.00 -14.36 39.57
C GLN A 638 -4.09 -13.18 39.92
N LYS A 639 -2.85 -13.17 39.39
CA LYS A 639 -1.87 -12.09 39.65
C LYS A 639 -2.13 -10.83 38.82
N THR A 640 -2.76 -10.95 37.65
CA THR A 640 -2.88 -9.83 36.70
C THR A 640 -4.30 -9.30 36.49
N GLY A 641 -5.32 -10.12 36.72
CA GLY A 641 -6.72 -9.84 36.38
C GLY A 641 -6.99 -9.65 34.87
N LYS A 642 -6.04 -9.97 33.98
CA LYS A 642 -6.16 -9.71 32.54
C LYS A 642 -7.18 -10.66 31.89
N LEU A 643 -8.27 -10.09 31.33
CA LEU A 643 -9.33 -10.84 30.64
C LEU A 643 -8.81 -11.77 29.53
N THR A 644 -7.73 -11.41 28.84
CA THR A 644 -7.13 -12.24 27.79
C THR A 644 -6.64 -13.59 28.31
N LEU A 645 -6.12 -13.65 29.54
CA LEU A 645 -5.73 -14.91 30.18
C LEU A 645 -6.97 -15.72 30.60
N TYR A 646 -8.03 -15.05 31.01
CA TYR A 646 -9.31 -15.70 31.31
C TYR A 646 -9.94 -16.34 30.06
N ILE A 647 -9.91 -15.64 28.94
CA ILE A 647 -10.32 -16.17 27.63
C ILE A 647 -9.45 -17.38 27.26
N LYS A 648 -8.13 -17.34 27.48
CA LYS A 648 -7.24 -18.48 27.22
C LYS A 648 -7.61 -19.71 28.06
N ILE A 649 -8.01 -19.54 29.32
CA ILE A 649 -8.51 -20.64 30.16
C ILE A 649 -9.80 -21.24 29.57
N ALA A 650 -10.72 -20.38 29.12
CA ALA A 650 -11.94 -20.83 28.47
C ALA A 650 -11.66 -21.55 27.14
N GLU A 651 -10.74 -21.03 26.30
CA GLU A 651 -10.29 -21.69 25.07
C GLU A 651 -9.69 -23.07 25.34
N CYS A 652 -8.90 -23.24 26.41
CA CYS A 652 -8.41 -24.56 26.82
C CYS A 652 -9.56 -25.52 27.14
N HIS A 653 -10.57 -25.07 27.89
CA HIS A 653 -11.72 -25.90 28.22
C HIS A 653 -12.57 -26.27 26.99
N LEU A 654 -12.74 -25.33 26.06
CA LEU A 654 -13.38 -25.58 24.77
C LEU A 654 -12.60 -26.63 23.96
N ALA A 655 -11.28 -26.51 23.88
CA ALA A 655 -10.42 -27.44 23.15
C ALA A 655 -10.38 -28.85 23.76
N LEU A 656 -10.60 -28.97 25.08
CA LEU A 656 -10.71 -30.26 25.78
C LEU A 656 -12.11 -30.91 25.66
N GLY A 657 -13.02 -30.34 24.87
CA GLY A 657 -14.39 -30.85 24.69
C GLY A 657 -15.34 -30.51 25.85
N SER A 658 -14.90 -29.72 26.83
CA SER A 658 -15.76 -29.19 27.91
C SER A 658 -16.47 -27.91 27.47
N GLU A 659 -17.26 -28.01 26.39
CA GLU A 659 -17.87 -26.86 25.69
C GLU A 659 -18.74 -26.01 26.62
N GLU A 660 -19.63 -26.62 27.40
CA GLU A 660 -20.52 -25.92 28.33
C GLU A 660 -19.73 -25.07 29.33
N LYS A 661 -18.64 -25.62 29.88
CA LYS A 661 -17.79 -24.92 30.83
C LYS A 661 -17.07 -23.75 30.18
N GLY A 662 -16.49 -23.97 29.00
CA GLY A 662 -15.77 -22.92 28.27
C GLY A 662 -16.68 -21.77 27.82
N ILE A 663 -17.86 -22.09 27.28
CA ILE A 663 -18.85 -21.08 26.88
C ILE A 663 -19.40 -20.34 28.10
N SER A 664 -19.76 -21.07 29.17
CA SER A 664 -20.27 -20.46 30.42
C SER A 664 -19.27 -19.45 31.02
N MET A 665 -17.97 -19.76 30.97
CA MET A 665 -16.92 -18.83 31.38
C MET A 665 -16.93 -17.56 30.50
N LEU A 666 -17.07 -17.69 29.17
CA LEU A 666 -17.10 -16.53 28.27
C LEU A 666 -18.40 -15.71 28.39
N GLU A 667 -19.53 -16.34 28.70
CA GLU A 667 -20.81 -15.67 28.91
C GLU A 667 -20.87 -14.92 30.24
N ASN A 668 -20.17 -15.41 31.27
CA ASN A 668 -20.14 -14.84 32.62
C ASN A 668 -18.72 -14.40 33.03
N PRO A 669 -18.10 -13.42 32.33
CA PRO A 669 -16.77 -12.96 32.69
C PRO A 669 -16.79 -12.17 34.00
N PRO A 670 -15.65 -12.08 34.72
CA PRO A 670 -15.53 -11.33 35.98
C PRO A 670 -16.00 -9.86 35.88
N PRO A 671 -16.65 -9.28 36.93
CA PRO A 671 -17.24 -7.94 36.90
C PRO A 671 -16.24 -6.83 36.57
N GLY A 672 -16.65 -5.83 35.77
CA GLY A 672 -15.81 -4.69 35.37
C GLY A 672 -15.13 -4.82 34.02
N THR A 673 -15.39 -5.89 33.26
CA THR A 673 -14.76 -6.16 31.96
C THR A 673 -15.77 -6.03 30.80
N ARG A 674 -15.34 -5.43 29.67
CA ARG A 674 -16.21 -5.18 28.51
C ARG A 674 -16.56 -6.48 27.79
N ASN A 675 -17.87 -6.74 27.64
CA ASN A 675 -18.56 -7.86 26.98
C ASN A 675 -18.14 -8.17 25.51
N LEU A 676 -17.30 -7.34 24.88
CA LEU A 676 -16.98 -7.47 23.45
C LEU A 676 -16.02 -8.64 23.16
N GLN A 677 -14.88 -8.70 23.86
CA GLN A 677 -13.82 -9.68 23.59
C GLN A 677 -14.27 -11.13 23.86
N THR A 678 -15.13 -11.34 24.87
CA THR A 678 -15.67 -12.66 25.16
C THR A 678 -16.69 -13.11 24.11
N ARG A 679 -17.54 -12.21 23.62
CA ARG A 679 -18.43 -12.48 22.48
C ARG A 679 -17.67 -12.78 21.19
N GLU A 680 -16.60 -12.05 20.92
CA GLU A 680 -15.70 -12.34 19.80
C GLU A 680 -15.04 -13.73 19.93
N ALA A 681 -14.64 -14.11 21.15
CA ALA A 681 -14.08 -15.44 21.42
C ALA A 681 -15.12 -16.57 21.21
N ILE A 682 -16.37 -16.38 21.65
CA ILE A 682 -17.47 -17.34 21.41
C ILE A 682 -17.68 -17.53 19.90
N ASN A 683 -17.81 -16.43 19.15
CA ASN A 683 -18.05 -16.50 17.71
C ASN A 683 -16.84 -17.07 16.94
N ALA A 684 -15.62 -16.77 17.36
CA ALA A 684 -14.40 -17.36 16.79
C ALA A 684 -14.31 -18.87 17.08
N PHE A 685 -14.82 -19.34 18.23
CA PHE A 685 -14.94 -20.76 18.52
C PHE A 685 -15.97 -21.45 17.61
N LEU A 686 -17.17 -20.86 17.46
CA LEU A 686 -18.20 -21.36 16.53
C LEU A 686 -17.66 -21.47 15.09
N LEU A 687 -16.86 -20.49 14.65
CA LEU A 687 -16.20 -20.52 13.35
C LEU A 687 -15.22 -21.71 13.23
N ARG A 688 -14.39 -21.95 14.25
CA ARG A 688 -13.45 -23.09 14.29
C ARG A 688 -14.16 -24.45 14.31
N LYS A 689 -15.36 -24.53 14.90
CA LYS A 689 -16.22 -25.73 14.90
C LYS A 689 -16.87 -26.00 13.54
N GLY A 690 -16.82 -25.05 12.61
CA GLY A 690 -17.46 -25.15 11.30
C GLY A 690 -18.90 -24.64 11.29
N GLU A 691 -19.40 -24.06 12.39
CA GLU A 691 -20.71 -23.40 12.47
C GLU A 691 -20.65 -21.98 11.89
N ILE A 692 -20.24 -21.87 10.62
CA ILE A 692 -19.90 -20.61 9.94
C ILE A 692 -21.07 -19.61 9.97
N ASP A 693 -22.31 -20.08 9.79
CA ASP A 693 -23.49 -19.21 9.75
C ASP A 693 -23.81 -18.56 11.10
N LYS A 694 -23.64 -19.30 12.19
CA LYS A 694 -23.84 -18.77 13.55
C LYS A 694 -22.73 -17.78 13.90
N ALA A 695 -21.48 -18.11 13.57
CA ALA A 695 -20.34 -17.22 13.78
C ALA A 695 -20.53 -15.90 13.01
N GLU A 696 -20.93 -15.95 11.74
CA GLU A 696 -21.19 -14.76 10.93
C GLU A 696 -22.31 -13.89 11.53
N THR A 697 -23.39 -14.51 11.98
CA THR A 697 -24.50 -13.80 12.62
C THR A 697 -24.01 -13.08 13.88
N GLY A 698 -23.26 -13.78 14.73
CA GLY A 698 -22.70 -13.20 15.95
C GLY A 698 -21.71 -12.06 15.69
N PHE A 699 -20.83 -12.19 14.69
CA PHE A 699 -19.92 -11.09 14.31
C PHE A 699 -20.66 -9.90 13.71
N LYS A 700 -21.74 -10.10 12.93
CA LYS A 700 -22.60 -9.01 12.45
C LYS A 700 -23.33 -8.27 13.57
N GLU A 701 -23.83 -9.00 14.57
CA GLU A 701 -24.44 -8.38 15.75
C GLU A 701 -23.45 -7.52 16.54
N ILE A 702 -22.20 -7.99 16.67
CA ILE A 702 -21.12 -7.23 17.26
C ILE A 702 -20.87 -5.96 16.46
N LEU A 703 -20.69 -6.07 15.14
CA LEU A 703 -20.40 -4.94 14.26
C LEU A 703 -21.55 -3.93 14.18
N THR A 704 -22.80 -4.35 14.40
CA THR A 704 -23.96 -3.44 14.50
C THR A 704 -23.85 -2.53 15.73
N LYS A 705 -23.30 -3.03 16.84
CA LYS A 705 -23.13 -2.27 18.10
C LYS A 705 -21.77 -1.57 18.20
N LYS A 706 -20.75 -2.14 17.56
CA LYS A 706 -19.35 -1.68 17.55
C LYS A 706 -18.76 -1.79 16.13
N PRO A 707 -19.08 -0.83 15.24
CA PRO A 707 -18.61 -0.85 13.86
C PRO A 707 -17.08 -0.74 13.71
N ASP A 708 -16.41 -0.28 14.76
CA ASP A 708 -14.97 -0.04 14.86
C ASP A 708 -14.17 -1.25 15.40
N SER A 709 -14.80 -2.43 15.59
CA SER A 709 -14.04 -3.63 15.98
C SER A 709 -13.26 -4.21 14.79
N TYR A 710 -11.95 -3.92 14.75
CA TYR A 710 -11.04 -4.47 13.75
C TYR A 710 -11.02 -6.01 13.75
N TYR A 711 -11.04 -6.64 14.92
CA TYR A 711 -10.98 -8.10 15.04
C TYR A 711 -12.24 -8.78 14.47
N SER A 712 -13.42 -8.19 14.71
CA SER A 712 -14.66 -8.69 14.11
C SER A 712 -14.67 -8.54 12.58
N HIS A 713 -14.13 -7.44 12.02
CA HIS A 713 -13.93 -7.30 10.56
C HIS A 713 -12.95 -8.34 10.02
N TYR A 714 -11.85 -8.62 10.74
CA TYR A 714 -10.92 -9.69 10.37
C TYR A 714 -11.60 -11.06 10.31
N GLN A 715 -12.39 -11.41 11.32
CA GLN A 715 -13.13 -12.69 11.34
C GLN A 715 -14.18 -12.76 10.23
N MET A 716 -14.85 -11.66 9.90
CA MET A 716 -15.72 -11.57 8.72
C MET A 716 -14.93 -11.81 7.41
N GLY A 717 -13.70 -11.31 7.32
CA GLY A 717 -12.79 -11.61 6.21
C GLY A 717 -12.50 -13.11 6.10
N ILE A 718 -12.16 -13.77 7.21
CA ILE A 718 -11.93 -15.23 7.24
C ILE A 718 -13.19 -16.01 6.81
N ILE A 719 -14.37 -15.61 7.27
CA ILE A 719 -15.66 -16.22 6.88
C ILE A 719 -15.89 -16.08 5.36
N HIS A 720 -15.67 -14.89 4.80
CA HIS A 720 -15.80 -14.66 3.37
C HIS A 720 -14.77 -15.44 2.56
N LEU A 721 -13.53 -15.55 3.06
CA LEU A 721 -12.48 -16.37 2.45
C LEU A 721 -12.85 -17.85 2.40
N GLN A 722 -13.34 -18.43 3.51
CA GLN A 722 -13.80 -19.84 3.56
C GLN A 722 -14.95 -20.11 2.57
N ARG A 723 -15.84 -19.14 2.38
CA ARG A 723 -16.93 -19.19 1.38
C ARG A 723 -16.48 -18.85 -0.04
N LYS A 724 -15.18 -18.67 -0.29
CA LYS A 724 -14.60 -18.30 -1.59
C LYS A 724 -15.14 -16.98 -2.16
N LYS A 725 -15.62 -16.07 -1.29
CA LYS A 725 -16.07 -14.71 -1.65
C LYS A 725 -14.88 -13.75 -1.51
N TYR A 726 -13.94 -13.82 -2.44
CA TYR A 726 -12.64 -13.18 -2.30
C TYR A 726 -12.70 -11.65 -2.22
N GLU A 727 -13.56 -10.98 -2.99
CA GLU A 727 -13.72 -9.51 -2.93
C GLU A 727 -14.29 -9.06 -1.57
N ALA A 728 -15.36 -9.70 -1.10
CA ALA A 728 -15.92 -9.40 0.23
C ALA A 728 -14.93 -9.69 1.37
N SER A 729 -14.07 -10.69 1.19
CA SER A 729 -12.97 -11.00 2.10
C SER A 729 -11.93 -9.88 2.15
N ILE A 730 -11.49 -9.40 0.98
CA ILE A 730 -10.55 -8.28 0.85
C ILE A 730 -11.12 -7.03 1.50
N ASP A 731 -12.39 -6.68 1.22
CA ASP A 731 -13.07 -5.52 1.81
C ASP A 731 -13.10 -5.59 3.35
N ALA A 732 -13.38 -6.76 3.91
CA ALA A 732 -13.42 -6.95 5.35
C ALA A 732 -12.01 -6.86 5.98
N PHE A 733 -10.98 -7.40 5.33
CA PHE A 733 -9.60 -7.23 5.77
C PHE A 733 -9.11 -5.79 5.64
N ASP A 734 -9.49 -5.07 4.58
CA ASP A 734 -9.17 -3.65 4.42
C ASP A 734 -9.84 -2.81 5.50
N ARG A 735 -11.08 -3.10 5.89
CA ARG A 735 -11.74 -2.47 7.05
C ARG A 735 -11.01 -2.79 8.36
N SER A 736 -10.57 -4.03 8.56
CA SER A 736 -9.75 -4.39 9.72
C SER A 736 -8.44 -3.61 9.76
N LEU A 737 -7.74 -3.48 8.63
CA LEU A 737 -6.46 -2.77 8.53
C LEU A 737 -6.62 -1.25 8.61
N LEU A 738 -7.76 -0.71 8.15
CA LEU A 738 -8.10 0.70 8.32
C LEU A 738 -8.25 1.05 9.81
N LEU A 739 -8.89 0.15 10.58
CA LEU A 739 -9.12 0.34 12.02
C LEU A 739 -7.89 0.01 12.86
N ASN A 740 -7.09 -0.96 12.43
CA ASN A 740 -5.81 -1.32 13.05
C ASN A 740 -4.78 -1.72 11.99
N LYS A 741 -3.96 -0.75 11.56
CA LYS A 741 -2.92 -0.94 10.54
C LYS A 741 -1.83 -1.95 10.93
N ASP A 742 -1.69 -2.21 12.23
CA ASP A 742 -0.66 -3.07 12.81
C ASP A 742 -1.12 -4.52 13.01
N PHE A 743 -2.35 -4.83 12.57
CA PHE A 743 -2.89 -6.18 12.66
C PHE A 743 -2.43 -7.07 11.49
N VAL A 744 -1.19 -7.56 11.60
CA VAL A 744 -0.49 -8.37 10.58
C VAL A 744 -1.32 -9.56 10.09
N ALA A 745 -2.11 -10.20 10.96
CA ALA A 745 -3.00 -11.31 10.58
C ALA A 745 -4.02 -10.93 9.48
N ALA A 746 -4.60 -9.72 9.54
CA ALA A 746 -5.51 -9.25 8.49
C ALA A 746 -4.79 -8.97 7.17
N ARG A 747 -3.54 -8.51 7.23
CA ARG A 747 -2.71 -8.31 6.04
C ARG A 747 -2.38 -9.63 5.34
N ILE A 748 -2.03 -10.66 6.11
CA ILE A 748 -1.83 -12.02 5.60
C ILE A 748 -3.13 -12.57 5.02
N GLY A 749 -4.26 -12.43 5.73
CA GLY A 749 -5.59 -12.84 5.23
C GLY A 749 -5.97 -12.16 3.91
N LYS A 750 -5.68 -10.86 3.78
CA LYS A 750 -5.85 -10.11 2.53
C LYS A 750 -4.96 -10.65 1.42
N GLY A 751 -3.68 -10.92 1.70
CA GLY A 751 -2.75 -11.54 0.76
C GLY A 751 -3.26 -12.89 0.24
N ILE A 752 -3.75 -13.76 1.13
CA ILE A 752 -4.35 -15.05 0.75
C ILE A 752 -5.58 -14.85 -0.13
N SER A 753 -6.45 -13.89 0.22
CA SER A 753 -7.64 -13.57 -0.58
C SER A 753 -7.29 -13.06 -1.98
N LEU A 754 -6.29 -12.17 -2.08
CA LEU A 754 -5.77 -11.66 -3.35
C LEU A 754 -5.14 -12.76 -4.20
N TYR A 755 -4.45 -13.72 -3.58
CA TYR A 755 -3.85 -14.84 -4.29
C TYR A 755 -4.94 -15.69 -4.94
N HIS A 756 -5.98 -16.05 -4.18
CA HIS A 756 -7.09 -16.85 -4.69
C HIS A 756 -8.03 -16.09 -5.65
N SER A 757 -8.07 -14.76 -5.61
CA SER A 757 -8.73 -13.93 -6.63
C SER A 757 -7.91 -13.76 -7.92
N GLY A 758 -6.71 -14.35 -8.00
CA GLY A 758 -5.83 -14.31 -9.18
C GLY A 758 -4.83 -13.15 -9.18
N ASN A 759 -4.88 -12.27 -8.17
CA ASN A 759 -4.02 -11.09 -8.03
C ASN A 759 -2.70 -11.41 -7.33
N LYS A 760 -1.93 -12.38 -7.87
CA LYS A 760 -0.68 -12.90 -7.28
C LYS A 760 0.34 -11.81 -6.90
N LYS A 761 0.45 -10.76 -7.72
CA LYS A 761 1.39 -9.65 -7.48
C LYS A 761 1.02 -8.88 -6.21
N LEU A 762 -0.25 -8.50 -6.07
CA LEU A 762 -0.74 -7.77 -4.89
C LEU A 762 -0.69 -8.66 -3.65
N ALA A 763 -0.97 -9.96 -3.80
CA ALA A 763 -0.81 -10.92 -2.71
C ALA A 763 0.63 -10.95 -2.17
N LYS A 764 1.62 -11.03 -3.07
CA LYS A 764 3.03 -10.98 -2.70
C LYS A 764 3.41 -9.67 -2.02
N GLU A 765 2.92 -8.52 -2.52
CA GLU A 765 3.16 -7.21 -1.90
C GLU A 765 2.60 -7.14 -0.46
N GLU A 766 1.42 -7.71 -0.19
CA GLU A 766 0.85 -7.77 1.16
C GLU A 766 1.61 -8.72 2.08
N PHE A 767 2.09 -9.88 1.58
CA PHE A 767 2.93 -10.78 2.36
C PHE A 767 4.30 -10.16 2.68
N GLU A 768 4.95 -9.49 1.72
CA GLU A 768 6.21 -8.79 1.94
C GLU A 768 6.04 -7.66 2.98
N ALA A 769 4.95 -6.91 2.90
CA ALA A 769 4.62 -5.90 3.88
C ALA A 769 4.36 -6.51 5.27
N ALA A 770 3.69 -7.67 5.34
CA ALA A 770 3.50 -8.40 6.60
C ALA A 770 4.83 -8.87 7.20
N THR A 771 5.77 -9.38 6.39
CA THR A 771 7.12 -9.76 6.83
C THR A 771 7.96 -8.58 7.32
N GLN A 772 7.80 -7.40 6.72
CA GLN A 772 8.48 -6.18 7.19
C GLN A 772 7.93 -5.70 8.54
N GLN A 773 6.63 -5.86 8.75
CA GLN A 773 5.93 -5.40 9.94
C GLN A 773 6.17 -6.33 11.14
N ASP A 774 6.21 -7.64 10.92
CA ASP A 774 6.57 -8.64 11.91
C ASP A 774 7.56 -9.65 11.30
N ALA A 775 8.84 -9.39 11.53
CA ALA A 775 9.93 -10.21 10.99
C ALA A 775 10.04 -11.59 11.67
N ALA A 776 9.36 -11.79 12.80
CA ALA A 776 9.30 -13.07 13.49
C ALA A 776 8.17 -13.96 12.93
N ASN A 777 7.17 -13.39 12.27
CA ASN A 777 6.03 -14.14 11.72
C ASN A 777 6.42 -14.99 10.49
N GLU A 778 6.23 -16.30 10.58
CA GLU A 778 6.61 -17.25 9.54
C GLU A 778 5.54 -17.44 8.45
N LEU A 779 4.28 -17.07 8.73
CA LEU A 779 3.16 -17.32 7.81
C LEU A 779 3.25 -16.45 6.54
N ALA A 780 3.70 -15.21 6.65
CA ALA A 780 3.91 -14.34 5.49
C ALA A 780 4.98 -14.87 4.52
N PRO A 781 6.24 -15.14 4.94
CA PRO A 781 7.23 -15.74 4.06
C PRO A 781 6.84 -17.14 3.59
N TYR A 782 6.14 -17.93 4.42
CA TYR A 782 5.60 -19.23 4.00
C TYR A 782 4.68 -19.10 2.78
N ASN A 783 3.72 -18.17 2.82
CA ASN A 783 2.82 -17.93 1.69
C ASN A 783 3.55 -17.39 0.44
N ILE A 784 4.64 -16.61 0.60
CA ILE A 784 5.52 -16.24 -0.53
C ILE A 784 6.16 -17.50 -1.13
N GLY A 785 6.65 -18.41 -0.29
CA GLY A 785 7.18 -19.71 -0.72
C GLY A 785 6.15 -20.54 -1.50
N ILE A 786 4.88 -20.54 -1.08
CA ILE A 786 3.78 -21.20 -1.80
C ILE A 786 3.52 -20.55 -3.18
N ILE A 787 3.57 -19.22 -3.27
CA ILE A 787 3.45 -18.52 -4.57
C ILE A 787 4.57 -18.96 -5.51
N LEU A 788 5.83 -18.92 -5.05
CA LEU A 788 7.00 -19.34 -5.83
C LEU A 788 6.89 -20.81 -6.26
N PHE A 789 6.45 -21.68 -5.35
CA PHE A 789 6.19 -23.09 -5.64
C PHE A 789 5.18 -23.25 -6.77
N ASN A 790 4.03 -22.58 -6.70
CA ASN A 790 2.97 -22.66 -7.70
C ASN A 790 3.35 -22.01 -9.05
N ASP A 791 4.35 -21.13 -9.05
CA ASP A 791 4.97 -20.57 -10.27
C ASP A 791 6.12 -21.46 -10.81
N ASN A 792 6.29 -22.67 -10.26
CA ASN A 792 7.34 -23.66 -10.59
C ASN A 792 8.78 -23.20 -10.28
N LEU A 793 8.95 -22.20 -9.43
CA LEU A 793 10.25 -21.68 -8.99
C LEU A 793 10.76 -22.46 -7.77
N TYR A 794 10.97 -23.77 -7.96
CA TYR A 794 11.20 -24.72 -6.86
C TYR A 794 12.43 -24.41 -6.01
N ASN A 795 13.54 -23.98 -6.60
CA ASN A 795 14.77 -23.70 -5.85
C ASN A 795 14.61 -22.46 -4.95
N GLU A 796 13.91 -21.44 -5.44
CA GLU A 796 13.63 -20.20 -4.71
C GLU A 796 12.64 -20.47 -3.57
N ALA A 797 11.60 -21.26 -3.83
CA ALA A 797 10.65 -21.71 -2.81
C ALA A 797 11.36 -22.50 -1.69
N ILE A 798 12.22 -23.46 -2.04
CA ILE A 798 13.04 -24.19 -1.05
C ILE A 798 13.94 -23.23 -0.25
N GLY A 799 14.52 -22.22 -0.90
CA GLY A 799 15.31 -21.18 -0.23
C GLY A 799 14.53 -20.48 0.88
N ILE A 800 13.33 -19.98 0.56
CA ILE A 800 12.44 -19.33 1.53
C ILE A 800 12.06 -20.29 2.67
N PHE A 801 11.67 -21.53 2.36
CA PHE A 801 11.31 -22.50 3.40
C PHE A 801 12.49 -22.86 4.31
N LYS A 802 13.73 -22.92 3.78
CA LYS A 802 14.93 -23.13 4.60
C LYS A 802 15.25 -21.94 5.50
N GLU A 803 15.03 -20.72 5.03
CA GLU A 803 15.17 -19.51 5.87
C GLU A 803 14.16 -19.52 7.03
N ILE A 804 12.93 -19.96 6.78
CA ILE A 804 11.92 -20.15 7.83
C ILE A 804 12.42 -21.17 8.86
N ILE A 805 12.88 -22.34 8.42
CA ILE A 805 13.42 -23.39 9.31
C ILE A 805 14.64 -22.91 10.09
N GLN A 806 15.51 -22.08 9.49
CA GLN A 806 16.67 -21.53 10.17
C GLN A 806 16.28 -20.60 11.33
N LYS A 807 15.21 -19.82 11.16
CA LYS A 807 14.68 -18.91 12.19
C LYS A 807 13.83 -19.65 13.22
N ASN A 808 12.96 -20.54 12.74
CA ASN A 808 12.08 -21.36 13.55
C ASN A 808 12.18 -22.84 13.13
N PRO A 809 13.06 -23.61 13.80
CA PRO A 809 13.22 -25.03 13.51
C PRO A 809 11.98 -25.90 13.81
N GLU A 810 11.00 -25.38 14.55
CA GLU A 810 9.79 -26.12 14.93
C GLU A 810 8.64 -25.92 13.91
N PHE A 811 8.86 -25.15 12.83
CA PHE A 811 7.83 -24.87 11.82
C PHE A 811 7.63 -26.03 10.83
N SER A 812 6.78 -27.00 11.22
CA SER A 812 6.53 -28.26 10.47
C SER A 812 6.13 -28.04 9.00
N ASP A 813 5.29 -27.04 8.72
CA ASP A 813 4.77 -26.79 7.37
C ASP A 813 5.87 -26.50 6.34
N ALA A 814 6.98 -25.87 6.74
CA ALA A 814 8.11 -25.63 5.82
C ALA A 814 8.79 -26.95 5.41
N HIS A 815 8.95 -27.90 6.35
CA HIS A 815 9.47 -29.23 6.04
C HIS A 815 8.53 -30.01 5.12
N TYR A 816 7.21 -29.92 5.35
CA TYR A 816 6.21 -30.52 4.47
C TYR A 816 6.31 -29.97 3.04
N GLN A 817 6.40 -28.66 2.86
CA GLN A 817 6.48 -28.06 1.52
C GLN A 817 7.78 -28.43 0.80
N ILE A 818 8.92 -28.43 1.50
CA ILE A 818 10.19 -28.89 0.91
C ILE A 818 10.08 -30.36 0.49
N SER A 819 9.47 -31.21 1.32
CA SER A 819 9.23 -32.61 0.98
C SER A 819 8.36 -32.74 -0.28
N TYR A 820 7.26 -31.99 -0.36
CA TYR A 820 6.37 -32.00 -1.51
C TYR A 820 7.08 -31.56 -2.80
N ILE A 821 7.96 -30.56 -2.72
CA ILE A 821 8.79 -30.12 -3.86
C ILE A 821 9.73 -31.24 -4.33
N TYR A 822 10.44 -31.91 -3.41
CA TYR A 822 11.30 -33.03 -3.78
C TYR A 822 10.51 -34.20 -4.37
N TYR A 823 9.34 -34.50 -3.80
CA TYR A 823 8.44 -35.52 -4.33
C TYR A 823 8.01 -35.19 -5.77
N LYS A 824 7.62 -33.95 -6.06
CA LYS A 824 7.27 -33.49 -7.42
C LYS A 824 8.42 -33.60 -8.42
N ARG A 825 9.66 -33.46 -7.95
CA ARG A 825 10.88 -33.61 -8.75
C ARG A 825 11.29 -35.08 -8.96
N GLY A 826 10.64 -36.02 -8.27
CA GLY A 826 11.04 -37.44 -8.27
C GLY A 826 12.19 -37.76 -7.32
N ASP A 827 12.65 -36.79 -6.52
CA ASP A 827 13.72 -36.93 -5.52
C ASP A 827 13.17 -37.61 -4.24
N LEU A 828 12.63 -38.82 -4.37
CA LEU A 828 11.82 -39.50 -3.34
C LEU A 828 12.57 -39.72 -2.01
N GLU A 829 13.89 -39.88 -2.02
CA GLU A 829 14.69 -40.06 -0.80
C GLU A 829 14.77 -38.76 0.03
N GLN A 830 14.96 -37.61 -0.63
CA GLN A 830 14.98 -36.33 0.06
C GLN A 830 13.57 -35.93 0.51
N ALA A 831 12.55 -36.27 -0.28
CA ALA A 831 11.16 -36.10 0.10
C ALA A 831 10.84 -36.87 1.40
N GLU A 832 11.25 -38.13 1.48
CA GLU A 832 11.07 -38.97 2.67
C GLU A 832 11.79 -38.36 3.90
N LYS A 833 13.03 -37.90 3.73
CA LYS A 833 13.81 -37.31 4.82
C LYS A 833 13.11 -36.09 5.43
N GLU A 834 12.60 -35.19 4.59
CA GLU A 834 11.96 -33.96 5.06
C GLU A 834 10.55 -34.20 5.61
N ILE A 835 9.76 -35.13 5.04
CA ILE A 835 8.43 -35.44 5.60
C ILE A 835 8.52 -36.11 6.96
N ARG A 836 9.56 -36.93 7.21
CA ARG A 836 9.78 -37.52 8.53
C ARG A 836 10.06 -36.44 9.59
N LYS A 837 10.85 -35.41 9.26
CA LYS A 837 11.03 -34.25 10.16
C LYS A 837 9.72 -33.49 10.40
N ALA A 838 8.93 -33.25 9.35
CA ALA A 838 7.62 -32.61 9.49
C ALA A 838 6.72 -33.43 10.43
N LEU A 839 6.75 -34.76 10.32
CA LEU A 839 5.97 -35.68 11.13
C LEU A 839 6.45 -35.76 12.60
N ASP A 840 7.76 -35.65 12.83
CA ASP A 840 8.36 -35.59 14.17
C ASP A 840 7.98 -34.29 14.90
N LEU A 841 7.89 -33.18 14.16
CA LEU A 841 7.47 -31.88 14.70
C LEU A 841 5.94 -31.81 14.90
N GLU A 842 5.17 -32.25 13.90
CA GLU A 842 3.71 -32.29 13.96
C GLU A 842 3.14 -33.55 13.29
N ARG A 843 2.62 -34.46 14.11
CA ARG A 843 1.99 -35.69 13.66
C ARG A 843 0.50 -35.47 13.33
N ASN A 844 0.22 -35.02 12.11
CA ASN A 844 -1.13 -34.76 11.60
C ASN A 844 -1.50 -35.63 10.38
N GLU A 845 -2.77 -35.59 9.97
CA GLU A 845 -3.29 -36.41 8.87
C GLU A 845 -2.59 -36.18 7.53
N GLY A 846 -2.22 -34.94 7.22
CA GLY A 846 -1.58 -34.56 5.96
C GLY A 846 -0.13 -35.07 5.86
N ASN A 847 0.63 -34.94 6.95
CA ASN A 847 2.02 -35.40 7.04
C ASN A 847 2.08 -36.94 6.98
N LEU A 848 1.18 -37.63 7.69
CA LEU A 848 1.04 -39.09 7.64
C LEU A 848 0.75 -39.56 6.20
N PHE A 849 -0.25 -38.95 5.54
CA PHE A 849 -0.62 -39.31 4.19
C PHE A 849 0.49 -39.04 3.16
N ALA A 850 1.20 -37.92 3.29
CA ALA A 850 2.32 -37.61 2.41
C ALA A 850 3.46 -38.63 2.54
N LEU A 851 3.80 -39.07 3.77
CA LEU A 851 4.78 -40.14 3.98
C LEU A 851 4.32 -41.48 3.36
N ILE A 852 3.06 -41.86 3.58
CA ILE A 852 2.46 -43.06 2.95
C ILE A 852 2.63 -43.01 1.43
N ARG A 853 2.33 -41.87 0.81
CA ARG A 853 2.42 -41.67 -0.64
C ARG A 853 3.87 -41.72 -1.15
N ILE A 854 4.80 -41.05 -0.47
CA ILE A 854 6.22 -41.06 -0.84
C ILE A 854 6.79 -42.48 -0.77
N LEU A 855 6.53 -43.22 0.32
CA LEU A 855 6.99 -44.60 0.47
C LEU A 855 6.37 -45.52 -0.59
N SER A 856 5.09 -45.36 -0.89
CA SER A 856 4.38 -46.17 -1.90
C SER A 856 4.95 -46.01 -3.31
N GLU A 857 5.49 -44.84 -3.66
CA GLU A 857 6.10 -44.60 -4.98
C GLU A 857 7.54 -45.08 -5.09
N GLN A 858 8.22 -45.33 -3.98
CA GLN A 858 9.55 -45.93 -3.96
C GLN A 858 9.47 -47.45 -4.23
N LYS A 859 9.23 -47.83 -5.49
CA LYS A 859 9.03 -49.25 -5.93
C LYS A 859 10.08 -50.23 -5.39
N ASN A 860 11.34 -49.81 -5.32
CA ASN A 860 12.44 -50.64 -4.80
C ASN A 860 12.35 -50.85 -3.28
N LYS A 861 11.89 -49.85 -2.50
CA LYS A 861 11.71 -50.00 -1.05
C LYS A 861 10.42 -50.72 -0.69
N MET A 862 9.36 -50.58 -1.48
CA MET A 862 8.09 -51.31 -1.28
C MET A 862 8.23 -52.84 -1.45
N ALA A 863 9.31 -53.31 -2.07
CA ALA A 863 9.67 -54.73 -2.09
C ALA A 863 10.13 -55.25 -0.72
N ASN A 864 10.54 -54.37 0.21
CA ASN A 864 10.92 -54.74 1.56
C ASN A 864 9.66 -54.95 2.43
N PRO A 865 9.45 -56.15 3.02
CA PRO A 865 8.30 -56.42 3.88
C PRO A 865 8.16 -55.47 5.07
N ALA A 866 9.26 -54.95 5.60
CA ALA A 866 9.25 -54.01 6.71
C ALA A 866 8.67 -52.64 6.30
N ILE A 867 9.02 -52.16 5.11
CA ILE A 867 8.47 -50.90 4.56
C ILE A 867 6.99 -51.08 4.19
N LYS A 868 6.62 -52.24 3.60
CA LYS A 868 5.21 -52.55 3.33
C LYS A 868 4.41 -52.54 4.64
N LYS A 869 4.94 -53.12 5.71
CA LYS A 869 4.34 -53.09 7.05
C LYS A 869 4.22 -51.66 7.60
N GLU A 870 5.27 -50.85 7.48
CA GLU A 870 5.26 -49.45 7.93
C GLU A 870 4.15 -48.64 7.24
N VAL A 871 4.01 -48.76 5.91
CA VAL A 871 2.95 -48.07 5.15
C VAL A 871 1.56 -48.50 5.61
N LEU A 872 1.37 -49.79 5.91
CA LEU A 872 0.10 -50.32 6.44
C LEU A 872 -0.20 -49.77 7.85
N ASP A 873 0.81 -49.75 8.73
CA ASP A 873 0.66 -49.26 10.10
C ASP A 873 0.36 -47.75 10.12
N LEU A 874 1.03 -46.96 9.28
CA LEU A 874 0.74 -45.53 9.09
C LEU A 874 -0.68 -45.31 8.54
N GLY A 875 -1.13 -46.16 7.61
CA GLY A 875 -2.48 -46.12 7.06
C GLY A 875 -3.56 -46.44 8.09
N ARG A 876 -3.34 -47.45 8.93
CA ARG A 876 -4.23 -47.76 10.07
C ARG A 876 -4.27 -46.62 11.06
N GLU A 877 -3.11 -46.06 11.41
CA GLU A 877 -3.04 -44.91 12.30
C GLU A 877 -3.86 -43.73 11.76
N LEU A 878 -3.78 -43.45 10.46
CA LEU A 878 -4.56 -42.39 9.82
C LEU A 878 -6.07 -42.67 9.91
N ALA A 879 -6.50 -43.91 9.64
CA ALA A 879 -7.91 -44.31 9.70
C ALA A 879 -8.47 -44.31 11.14
N GLU A 880 -7.70 -44.77 12.11
CA GLU A 880 -8.09 -44.84 13.52
C GLU A 880 -8.16 -43.46 14.16
N LYS A 881 -7.14 -42.62 13.93
CA LYS A 881 -7.05 -41.30 14.57
C LYS A 881 -7.82 -40.21 13.83
N PHE A 882 -8.02 -40.35 12.52
CA PHE A 882 -8.67 -39.35 11.67
C PHE A 882 -9.74 -39.97 10.75
N PRO A 883 -10.75 -40.68 11.30
CA PRO A 883 -11.71 -41.48 10.53
C PRO A 883 -12.59 -40.66 9.56
N SER A 884 -12.72 -39.35 9.79
CA SER A 884 -13.48 -38.44 8.92
C SER A 884 -12.62 -37.76 7.85
N SER A 885 -11.31 -38.01 7.82
CA SER A 885 -10.42 -37.38 6.87
C SER A 885 -10.64 -37.91 5.44
N PRO A 886 -10.66 -37.06 4.40
CA PRO A 886 -10.62 -37.53 3.02
C PRO A 886 -9.33 -38.32 2.71
N HIS A 887 -8.25 -38.07 3.48
CA HIS A 887 -6.99 -38.79 3.39
C HIS A 887 -7.10 -40.19 4.00
N ALA A 888 -7.94 -40.40 5.02
CA ALA A 888 -8.16 -41.73 5.60
C ALA A 888 -8.71 -42.69 4.55
N ALA A 889 -9.73 -42.29 3.78
CA ALA A 889 -10.28 -43.09 2.68
C ALA A 889 -9.29 -43.32 1.52
N GLN A 890 -8.33 -42.40 1.30
CA GLN A 890 -7.30 -42.55 0.25
C GLN A 890 -6.11 -43.39 0.71
N ALA A 891 -5.65 -43.21 1.94
CA ALA A 891 -4.67 -44.09 2.58
C ALA A 891 -5.26 -45.49 2.68
N GLU A 892 -6.51 -45.61 3.10
CA GLU A 892 -7.31 -46.81 2.96
C GLU A 892 -7.24 -47.32 1.53
N ARG A 893 -7.51 -46.59 0.45
CA ARG A 893 -7.31 -47.14 -0.92
C ARG A 893 -5.88 -47.62 -1.23
N LEU A 894 -4.86 -46.97 -0.68
CA LEU A 894 -3.44 -47.36 -0.81
C LEU A 894 -3.09 -48.58 0.08
N VAL A 895 -3.87 -48.83 1.14
CA VAL A 895 -3.75 -49.89 2.16
C VAL A 895 -4.71 -51.07 1.89
N ILE A 896 -5.85 -50.81 1.24
CA ILE A 896 -6.98 -51.68 0.82
C ILE A 896 -6.65 -52.39 -0.51
N ALA A 897 -5.47 -52.12 -1.09
CA ALA A 897 -4.95 -52.91 -2.19
C ALA A 897 -4.67 -54.40 -1.82
N ASP A 898 -4.82 -54.79 -0.55
CA ASP A 898 -4.93 -56.20 -0.14
C ASP A 898 -6.38 -56.53 0.32
N GLU A 899 -7.14 -57.08 -0.63
CA GLU A 899 -8.05 -58.24 -0.48
C GLU A 899 -9.58 -58.13 -0.16
N ASP A 900 -10.19 -56.99 0.18
CA ASP A 900 -11.50 -57.02 0.88
C ASP A 900 -12.75 -56.35 0.23
N ASN A 901 -12.72 -55.91 -1.05
CA ASN A 901 -13.91 -55.32 -1.71
C ASN A 901 -14.65 -56.26 -2.69
N PRO A 902 -16.01 -56.24 -2.73
CA PRO A 902 -16.79 -56.85 -3.81
C PRO A 902 -16.53 -56.10 -5.13
N VAL A 903 -16.39 -56.85 -6.22
CA VAL A 903 -16.13 -56.27 -7.54
C VAL A 903 -17.45 -55.92 -8.21
N ILE A 904 -17.67 -54.63 -8.44
CA ILE A 904 -18.84 -54.12 -9.15
C ILE A 904 -18.55 -54.19 -10.65
N LEU A 905 -19.26 -55.07 -11.34
CA LEU A 905 -19.04 -55.33 -12.74
C LEU A 905 -19.94 -54.42 -13.59
N GLN A 906 -19.36 -53.37 -14.20
CA GLN A 906 -20.01 -52.63 -15.28
C GLN A 906 -20.26 -53.55 -16.49
N SER A 907 -21.32 -53.31 -17.27
CA SER A 907 -21.55 -54.00 -18.54
C SER A 907 -20.34 -53.81 -19.48
N TYR A 908 -19.58 -54.86 -19.75
CA TYR A 908 -18.44 -54.84 -20.66
C TYR A 908 -18.82 -55.53 -21.97
N GLN A 909 -18.73 -54.83 -23.11
CA GLN A 909 -18.96 -55.44 -24.42
C GLN A 909 -17.74 -56.28 -24.81
N SER A 910 -17.82 -57.59 -24.55
CA SER A 910 -16.82 -58.55 -25.01
C SER A 910 -17.33 -59.34 -26.22
N ARG A 911 -16.41 -59.65 -27.15
CA ARG A 911 -16.66 -60.50 -28.33
C ARG A 911 -16.51 -61.97 -27.94
N GLY A 912 -17.58 -62.59 -27.41
CA GLY A 912 -17.64 -64.01 -27.11
C GLY A 912 -18.68 -64.38 -26.04
N ARG A 913 -19.10 -65.64 -26.00
CA ARG A 913 -19.99 -66.17 -24.94
C ARG A 913 -19.13 -66.66 -23.77
N LEU A 914 -19.36 -66.11 -22.57
CA LEU A 914 -18.67 -66.56 -21.35
C LEU A 914 -19.00 -68.03 -21.05
N ILE A 915 -17.98 -68.78 -20.66
CA ILE A 915 -18.08 -70.16 -20.18
C ILE A 915 -17.79 -70.15 -18.68
N GLY A 916 -18.84 -70.36 -17.87
CA GLY A 916 -18.75 -70.34 -16.42
C GLY A 916 -18.79 -68.93 -15.80
N VAL A 917 -18.56 -68.88 -14.49
CA VAL A 917 -18.55 -67.63 -13.70
C VAL A 917 -17.16 -66.99 -13.79
N PRO A 918 -17.05 -65.64 -13.96
CA PRO A 918 -15.79 -64.93 -13.86
C PRO A 918 -15.03 -65.26 -12.57
N VAL A 919 -13.72 -65.47 -12.68
CA VAL A 919 -12.86 -65.77 -11.53
C VAL A 919 -12.22 -64.47 -11.05
N ILE A 920 -12.40 -64.12 -9.79
CA ILE A 920 -11.85 -62.89 -9.22
C ILE A 920 -10.69 -63.26 -8.31
N ILE A 921 -9.52 -62.67 -8.56
CA ILE A 921 -8.30 -62.96 -7.82
C ILE A 921 -7.42 -61.72 -7.74
N ASN A 922 -7.03 -61.34 -6.53
CA ASN A 922 -6.34 -60.08 -6.24
C ASN A 922 -7.11 -58.87 -6.82
N ASN A 923 -6.46 -58.08 -7.68
CA ASN A 923 -7.09 -56.96 -8.40
C ASN A 923 -7.55 -57.32 -9.82
N SER A 924 -7.64 -58.62 -10.17
CA SER A 924 -7.95 -59.07 -11.53
C SER A 924 -9.26 -59.85 -11.62
N VAL A 925 -10.02 -59.58 -12.68
CA VAL A 925 -11.21 -60.35 -13.09
C VAL A 925 -10.82 -61.17 -14.31
N ILE A 926 -10.80 -62.49 -14.15
CA ILE A 926 -10.49 -63.45 -15.21
C ILE A 926 -11.78 -63.95 -15.86
N LEU A 927 -11.86 -63.79 -17.18
CA LEU A 927 -13.00 -64.14 -18.01
C LEU A 927 -12.63 -65.29 -18.94
N ASN A 928 -13.40 -66.39 -18.86
CA ASN A 928 -13.23 -67.56 -19.74
C ASN A 928 -14.25 -67.53 -20.88
N TYR A 929 -13.77 -67.58 -22.13
CA TYR A 929 -14.60 -67.71 -23.33
C TYR A 929 -14.43 -69.08 -24.00
N GLY A 930 -13.79 -70.04 -23.32
CA GLY A 930 -13.39 -71.32 -23.88
C GLY A 930 -12.12 -71.20 -24.69
N THR A 931 -12.21 -70.59 -25.87
CA THR A 931 -11.09 -70.42 -26.82
C THR A 931 -10.20 -69.22 -26.52
N SER A 932 -10.56 -68.41 -25.52
CA SER A 932 -9.71 -67.33 -25.03
C SER A 932 -9.99 -67.05 -23.57
N VAL A 933 -8.96 -66.61 -22.85
CA VAL A 933 -9.04 -66.15 -21.46
C VAL A 933 -8.50 -64.73 -21.40
N GLU A 934 -9.19 -63.84 -20.69
CA GLU A 934 -8.71 -62.48 -20.49
C GLU A 934 -8.76 -62.08 -19.01
N SER A 935 -7.77 -61.29 -18.61
CA SER A 935 -7.68 -60.67 -17.29
C SER A 935 -7.92 -59.18 -17.42
N LEU A 936 -8.86 -58.67 -16.63
CA LEU A 936 -9.19 -57.26 -16.54
C LEU A 936 -8.84 -56.73 -15.15
N ASP A 937 -8.54 -55.45 -15.04
CA ASP A 937 -8.53 -54.76 -13.76
C ASP A 937 -9.92 -54.85 -13.10
N LYS A 938 -9.96 -54.94 -11.77
CA LYS A 938 -11.21 -55.07 -11.00
C LYS A 938 -12.21 -53.95 -11.27
N ASP A 939 -11.75 -52.75 -11.62
CA ASP A 939 -12.62 -51.62 -11.96
C ASP A 939 -12.97 -51.57 -13.48
N ARG A 940 -12.64 -52.65 -14.21
CA ARG A 940 -12.96 -52.97 -15.62
C ARG A 940 -12.50 -51.97 -16.70
N ALA A 941 -11.74 -50.94 -16.35
CA ALA A 941 -11.29 -49.94 -17.32
C ALA A 941 -10.10 -50.41 -18.19
N VAL A 942 -9.32 -51.39 -17.73
CA VAL A 942 -8.06 -51.81 -18.38
C VAL A 942 -7.97 -53.33 -18.47
N ARG A 943 -7.69 -53.86 -19.67
CA ARG A 943 -7.31 -55.27 -19.86
C ARG A 943 -5.84 -55.45 -19.47
N HIS A 944 -5.55 -56.32 -18.51
CA HIS A 944 -4.16 -56.69 -18.17
C HIS A 944 -3.55 -57.56 -19.27
N TRP A 945 -4.26 -58.61 -19.67
CA TRP A 945 -3.82 -59.52 -20.73
C TRP A 945 -5.00 -60.29 -21.31
N ARG A 946 -4.80 -60.85 -22.50
CA ARG A 946 -5.70 -61.81 -23.14
C ARG A 946 -4.88 -62.84 -23.89
N ILE A 947 -5.20 -64.11 -23.68
CA ILE A 947 -4.57 -65.24 -24.35
C ILE A 947 -5.62 -65.98 -25.18
N GLN A 948 -5.21 -66.46 -26.36
CA GLN A 948 -5.97 -67.43 -27.14
C GLN A 948 -5.47 -68.83 -26.80
N THR A 949 -6.40 -69.79 -26.76
CA THR A 949 -6.09 -71.17 -26.39
C THR A 949 -6.44 -72.08 -27.56
N ALA A 950 -5.49 -72.94 -27.95
CA ALA A 950 -5.71 -73.91 -29.04
C ALA A 950 -6.72 -75.00 -28.63
N THR A 951 -6.72 -75.37 -27.35
CA THR A 951 -7.70 -76.28 -26.74
C THR A 951 -8.59 -75.49 -25.78
N PRO A 952 -9.93 -75.48 -25.95
CA PRO A 952 -10.81 -74.67 -25.12
C PRO A 952 -10.76 -75.10 -23.65
N TYR A 953 -10.70 -74.14 -22.73
CA TYR A 953 -10.83 -74.43 -21.30
C TYR A 953 -12.29 -74.63 -20.92
N LYS A 954 -12.59 -75.78 -20.33
CA LYS A 954 -13.90 -76.07 -19.72
C LYS A 954 -14.04 -75.42 -18.34
N PHE A 955 -12.96 -75.41 -17.56
CA PHE A 955 -12.93 -74.85 -16.22
C PHE A 955 -11.70 -73.96 -16.03
N LEU A 956 -11.89 -72.82 -15.36
CA LEU A 956 -10.81 -72.06 -14.74
C LEU A 956 -10.96 -72.16 -13.23
N LEU A 957 -9.90 -72.60 -12.56
CA LEU A 957 -9.81 -72.67 -11.11
C LEU A 957 -8.79 -71.65 -10.64
N ALA A 958 -9.03 -71.00 -9.50
CA ALA A 958 -8.04 -70.12 -8.92
C ALA A 958 -8.01 -70.16 -7.40
N ASP A 959 -6.80 -70.01 -6.87
CA ASP A 959 -6.51 -69.76 -5.45
C ASP A 959 -5.26 -68.88 -5.34
N LYS A 960 -4.06 -69.43 -5.07
CA LYS A 960 -2.78 -68.68 -5.21
C LYS A 960 -2.28 -68.59 -6.65
N ARG A 961 -2.95 -69.28 -7.58
CA ARG A 961 -2.54 -69.49 -8.98
C ARG A 961 -3.78 -69.56 -9.87
N LEU A 962 -3.63 -69.34 -11.17
CA LEU A 962 -4.67 -69.62 -12.15
C LEU A 962 -4.44 -70.99 -12.77
N ILE A 963 -5.48 -71.81 -12.85
CA ILE A 963 -5.41 -73.17 -13.42
C ILE A 963 -6.46 -73.31 -14.51
N GLY A 964 -6.02 -73.60 -15.73
CA GLY A 964 -6.88 -73.91 -16.86
C GLY A 964 -7.04 -75.41 -17.03
N VAL A 965 -8.28 -75.90 -17.09
CA VAL A 965 -8.60 -77.30 -17.33
C VAL A 965 -9.35 -77.42 -18.66
N SER A 966 -8.73 -78.11 -19.61
CA SER A 966 -9.31 -78.46 -20.91
C SER A 966 -9.66 -79.96 -20.96
N GLU A 967 -10.20 -80.44 -22.07
CA GLU A 967 -10.45 -81.88 -22.28
C GLU A 967 -9.17 -82.72 -22.34
N LYS A 968 -8.02 -82.11 -22.64
CA LYS A 968 -6.78 -82.84 -22.94
C LYS A 968 -5.67 -82.59 -21.92
N LYS A 969 -5.73 -81.50 -21.16
CA LYS A 969 -4.65 -81.07 -20.27
C LYS A 969 -5.11 -80.13 -19.17
N ILE A 970 -4.31 -80.07 -18.11
CA ILE A 970 -4.35 -79.06 -17.04
C ILE A 970 -3.13 -78.16 -17.19
N GLU A 971 -3.33 -76.85 -17.05
CA GLU A 971 -2.29 -75.83 -17.17
C GLU A 971 -2.30 -74.91 -15.95
N VAL A 972 -1.14 -74.60 -15.38
CA VAL A 972 -0.96 -73.55 -14.37
C VAL A 972 -0.44 -72.31 -15.07
N MET A 973 -1.14 -71.19 -14.90
CA MET A 973 -0.83 -69.90 -15.51
C MET A 973 -0.43 -68.86 -14.47
N ASP A 974 0.48 -67.98 -14.86
CA ASP A 974 0.80 -66.77 -14.10
C ASP A 974 -0.37 -65.78 -14.15
N LEU A 975 -0.79 -65.31 -12.98
CA LEU A 975 -1.96 -64.45 -12.82
C LEU A 975 -1.79 -63.07 -13.46
N LYS A 976 -0.58 -62.54 -13.50
CA LYS A 976 -0.29 -61.18 -13.98
C LYS A 976 -0.10 -61.11 -15.47
N THR A 977 0.28 -62.21 -16.12
CA THR A 977 0.66 -62.24 -17.53
C THR A 977 -0.17 -63.21 -18.37
N GLY A 978 -0.85 -64.18 -17.76
CA GLY A 978 -1.55 -65.25 -18.47
C GLY A 978 -0.61 -66.29 -19.09
N ILE A 979 0.70 -66.19 -18.84
CA ILE A 979 1.69 -67.12 -19.37
C ILE A 979 1.53 -68.47 -18.67
N THR A 980 1.47 -69.55 -19.45
CA THR A 980 1.47 -70.92 -18.92
C THR A 980 2.84 -71.21 -18.32
N LEU A 981 2.86 -71.48 -17.02
CA LEU A 981 4.07 -71.83 -16.27
C LEU A 981 4.35 -73.32 -16.39
N ARG A 982 3.30 -74.16 -16.35
CA ARG A 982 3.39 -75.63 -16.35
C ARG A 982 2.14 -76.24 -16.95
N GLU A 983 2.28 -77.42 -17.52
CA GLU A 983 1.16 -78.20 -18.04
C GLU A 983 1.34 -79.70 -17.83
N THR A 984 0.24 -80.44 -17.77
CA THR A 984 0.24 -81.91 -17.75
C THR A 984 -0.95 -82.45 -18.54
N ALA A 985 -0.77 -83.58 -19.23
CA ALA A 985 -1.84 -84.21 -20.01
C ALA A 985 -2.88 -84.89 -19.11
N LEU A 986 -4.14 -84.81 -19.52
CA LEU A 986 -5.24 -85.56 -18.91
C LEU A 986 -5.45 -86.91 -19.61
N PRO A 987 -5.88 -87.95 -18.87
CA PRO A 987 -6.39 -89.19 -19.45
C PRO A 987 -7.52 -88.95 -20.46
N SER A 988 -7.65 -89.84 -21.44
CA SER A 988 -8.70 -89.75 -22.46
C SER A 988 -10.11 -89.93 -21.86
N GLY A 989 -10.98 -88.94 -22.08
CA GLY A 989 -12.39 -88.97 -21.68
C GLY A 989 -12.97 -87.56 -21.68
N GLU A 990 -14.22 -87.43 -21.26
CA GLU A 990 -14.87 -86.13 -21.08
C GLU A 990 -14.62 -85.59 -19.67
N VAL A 991 -14.03 -84.40 -19.56
CA VAL A 991 -13.92 -83.68 -18.30
C VAL A 991 -15.29 -83.14 -17.90
N LYS A 992 -15.84 -83.70 -16.82
CA LYS A 992 -17.19 -83.37 -16.33
C LYS A 992 -17.17 -82.33 -15.21
N LYS A 993 -16.15 -82.37 -14.34
CA LYS A 993 -16.01 -81.46 -13.20
C LYS A 993 -14.55 -81.30 -12.83
N ALA A 994 -14.14 -80.10 -12.44
CA ALA A 994 -12.84 -79.85 -11.83
C ALA A 994 -13.00 -78.96 -10.61
N ASN A 995 -12.21 -79.19 -9.56
CA ASN A 995 -12.24 -78.39 -8.34
C ASN A 995 -10.89 -78.42 -7.61
N LEU A 996 -10.66 -77.45 -6.73
CA LEU A 996 -9.50 -77.44 -5.82
C LEU A 996 -9.85 -78.14 -4.50
N SER A 997 -8.92 -78.91 -3.95
CA SER A 997 -9.03 -79.51 -2.62
C SER A 997 -7.66 -79.49 -1.95
N GLY A 998 -7.52 -78.66 -0.91
CA GLY A 998 -6.20 -78.31 -0.37
C GLY A 998 -5.32 -77.70 -1.45
N GLU A 999 -4.11 -78.23 -1.62
CA GLU A 999 -3.17 -77.81 -2.68
C GLU A 999 -3.34 -78.59 -4.00
N ASN A 1000 -4.24 -79.58 -4.04
CA ASN A 1000 -4.44 -80.47 -5.17
C ASN A 1000 -5.56 -79.99 -6.12
N VAL A 1001 -5.40 -80.31 -7.40
CA VAL A 1001 -6.43 -80.15 -8.44
C VAL A 1001 -7.09 -81.49 -8.69
N LEU A 1002 -8.40 -81.55 -8.48
CA LEU A 1002 -9.21 -82.74 -8.72
C LEU A 1002 -9.97 -82.59 -10.03
N VAL A 1003 -9.90 -83.61 -10.88
CA VAL A 1003 -10.59 -83.63 -12.18
C VAL A 1003 -11.37 -84.92 -12.34
N GLU A 1004 -12.68 -84.81 -12.53
CA GLU A 1004 -13.58 -85.89 -12.89
C GLU A 1004 -13.58 -86.09 -14.41
N ILE A 1005 -13.17 -87.27 -14.85
CA ILE A 1005 -13.12 -87.68 -16.25
C ILE A 1005 -14.05 -88.88 -16.44
N VAL A 1006 -14.97 -88.74 -17.40
CA VAL A 1006 -15.94 -89.76 -17.77
C VAL A 1006 -15.50 -90.43 -19.06
N SER A 1007 -15.40 -91.76 -19.04
CA SER A 1007 -15.11 -92.57 -20.22
C SER A 1007 -16.12 -93.72 -20.31
N GLY A 1008 -17.06 -93.61 -21.25
CA GLY A 1008 -18.22 -94.50 -21.34
C GLY A 1008 -19.15 -94.37 -20.11
N LYS A 1009 -19.42 -95.49 -19.43
CA LYS A 1009 -20.25 -95.52 -18.20
C LYS A 1009 -19.46 -95.31 -16.89
N LYS A 1010 -18.12 -95.21 -16.95
CA LYS A 1010 -17.27 -95.11 -15.75
C LYS A 1010 -16.79 -93.68 -15.58
N SER A 1011 -17.01 -93.11 -14.39
CA SER A 1011 -16.43 -91.84 -13.97
C SER A 1011 -15.23 -92.10 -13.05
N LYS A 1012 -14.11 -91.41 -13.26
CA LYS A 1012 -12.93 -91.46 -12.40
C LYS A 1012 -12.51 -90.06 -12.02
N ILE A 1013 -12.09 -89.88 -10.78
CA ILE A 1013 -11.58 -88.61 -10.25
C ILE A 1013 -10.08 -88.75 -10.05
N TYR A 1014 -9.34 -87.87 -10.69
CA TYR A 1014 -7.88 -87.81 -10.67
C TYR A 1014 -7.43 -86.65 -9.80
N SER A 1015 -6.42 -86.86 -8.96
CA SER A 1015 -5.80 -85.82 -8.13
C SER A 1015 -4.41 -85.48 -8.66
N TYR A 1016 -4.19 -84.20 -8.90
CA TYR A 1016 -2.91 -83.64 -9.32
C TYR A 1016 -2.36 -82.74 -8.21
N SER A 1017 -1.07 -82.88 -7.91
CA SER A 1017 -0.36 -82.04 -6.96
C SER A 1017 -0.36 -80.58 -7.42
N ASP A 1018 0.09 -79.72 -6.51
CA ASP A 1018 0.34 -78.32 -6.80
C ASP A 1018 1.39 -78.15 -7.93
N GLN A 1019 2.31 -79.09 -8.10
CA GLN A 1019 3.29 -79.11 -9.19
C GLN A 1019 2.75 -79.76 -10.49
N LEU A 1020 1.46 -80.14 -10.54
CA LEU A 1020 0.78 -80.91 -11.62
C LEU A 1020 1.23 -82.37 -11.78
N GLU A 1021 1.75 -82.98 -10.72
CA GLU A 1021 2.09 -84.40 -10.71
C GLU A 1021 0.84 -85.23 -10.33
N LEU A 1022 0.56 -86.31 -11.07
CA LEU A 1022 -0.57 -87.18 -10.74
C LEU A 1022 -0.32 -87.89 -9.41
N ASN A 1023 -1.08 -87.55 -8.39
CA ASN A 1023 -0.96 -88.11 -7.04
C ASN A 1023 -1.72 -89.44 -6.90
N GLY A 1024 -2.95 -89.50 -7.41
CA GLY A 1024 -3.83 -90.66 -7.22
C GLY A 1024 -5.11 -90.54 -8.04
N SER A 1025 -5.90 -91.62 -8.07
CA SER A 1025 -7.21 -91.61 -8.72
C SER A 1025 -8.17 -92.60 -8.08
N VAL A 1026 -9.47 -92.30 -8.13
CA VAL A 1026 -10.53 -93.16 -7.59
C VAL A 1026 -11.70 -93.26 -8.57
N VAL A 1027 -12.33 -94.43 -8.65
CA VAL A 1027 -13.57 -94.60 -9.42
C VAL A 1027 -14.71 -93.95 -8.65
N PHE A 1028 -15.49 -93.10 -9.32
CA PHE A 1028 -16.61 -92.40 -8.72
C PHE A 1028 -17.93 -92.92 -9.29
N GLU A 1029 -18.73 -93.53 -8.43
CA GLU A 1029 -20.05 -94.09 -8.76
C GLU A 1029 -21.21 -93.30 -8.09
N GLY A 1030 -20.89 -92.19 -7.43
CA GLY A 1030 -21.85 -91.35 -6.73
C GLY A 1030 -22.57 -90.36 -7.65
N SER A 1031 -23.57 -89.69 -7.08
CA SER A 1031 -24.33 -88.64 -7.77
C SER A 1031 -23.68 -87.26 -7.61
N PHE A 1032 -22.89 -87.04 -6.55
CA PHE A 1032 -22.20 -85.77 -6.30
C PHE A 1032 -20.88 -85.95 -5.54
N TRP A 1033 -19.95 -85.00 -5.73
CA TRP A 1033 -18.74 -84.89 -4.92
C TRP A 1033 -18.30 -83.44 -4.76
N SER A 1034 -17.60 -83.11 -3.68
CA SER A 1034 -16.97 -81.81 -3.50
C SER A 1034 -15.57 -81.93 -2.91
N GLY A 1035 -14.68 -81.05 -3.38
CA GLY A 1035 -13.37 -80.85 -2.77
C GLY A 1035 -13.49 -79.79 -1.67
N ILE A 1036 -12.96 -80.10 -0.48
CA ILE A 1036 -12.85 -79.17 0.65
C ILE A 1036 -11.39 -79.14 1.12
N LYS A 1037 -11.07 -78.27 2.08
CA LYS A 1037 -9.69 -78.12 2.58
C LYS A 1037 -9.23 -79.33 3.37
N SER A 1038 -10.14 -79.99 4.09
CA SER A 1038 -9.88 -81.18 4.90
C SER A 1038 -9.97 -82.52 4.13
N GLY A 1039 -10.10 -82.51 2.80
CA GLY A 1039 -10.19 -83.70 1.97
C GLY A 1039 -11.24 -83.61 0.85
N VAL A 1040 -11.51 -84.73 0.19
CA VAL A 1040 -12.55 -84.86 -0.83
C VAL A 1040 -13.72 -85.64 -0.25
N LEU A 1041 -14.93 -85.09 -0.35
CA LEU A 1041 -16.14 -85.80 0.05
C LEU A 1041 -16.89 -86.27 -1.20
N PHE A 1042 -17.01 -87.58 -1.36
CA PHE A 1042 -17.91 -88.19 -2.34
C PHE A 1042 -19.22 -88.52 -1.65
N SER A 1043 -20.35 -88.20 -2.27
CA SER A 1043 -21.66 -88.64 -1.78
C SER A 1043 -22.36 -89.54 -2.79
N ILE A 1044 -22.91 -90.62 -2.25
CA ILE A 1044 -23.76 -91.57 -2.97
C ILE A 1044 -25.14 -91.47 -2.34
N ALA A 1045 -26.11 -90.99 -3.12
CA ALA A 1045 -27.51 -91.00 -2.72
C ALA A 1045 -28.10 -92.39 -3.01
N GLN A 1046 -28.66 -93.03 -1.99
CA GLN A 1046 -29.45 -94.25 -2.11
C GLN A 1046 -30.90 -93.97 -1.71
N LYS A 1047 -31.81 -94.93 -1.97
CA LYS A 1047 -33.25 -94.78 -1.70
C LYS A 1047 -33.58 -94.49 -0.22
N ASP A 1048 -32.69 -94.86 0.71
CA ASP A 1048 -32.90 -94.80 2.18
C ASP A 1048 -31.89 -93.91 2.96
N GLY A 1049 -31.06 -93.14 2.26
CA GLY A 1049 -30.10 -92.23 2.92
C GLY A 1049 -28.92 -91.78 2.07
N ILE A 1050 -28.05 -90.99 2.69
CA ILE A 1050 -26.79 -90.51 2.10
C ILE A 1050 -25.64 -91.30 2.69
N GLN A 1051 -24.85 -91.94 1.84
CA GLN A 1051 -23.53 -92.43 2.24
C GLN A 1051 -22.47 -91.50 1.66
N ALA A 1052 -21.73 -90.83 2.55
CA ALA A 1052 -20.59 -90.03 2.17
C ALA A 1052 -19.29 -90.75 2.50
N GLN A 1053 -18.32 -90.66 1.59
CA GLN A 1053 -16.98 -91.20 1.74
C GLN A 1053 -15.99 -90.04 1.67
N VAL A 1054 -15.25 -89.83 2.76
CA VAL A 1054 -14.22 -88.79 2.87
C VAL A 1054 -12.89 -89.42 2.53
N TYR A 1055 -12.19 -88.85 1.55
CA TYR A 1055 -10.84 -89.22 1.17
C TYR A 1055 -9.88 -88.06 1.40
N ASP A 1056 -8.59 -88.37 1.55
CA ASP A 1056 -7.55 -87.36 1.48
C ASP A 1056 -7.49 -86.74 0.07
N ALA A 1057 -7.17 -85.44 -0.01
CA ALA A 1057 -7.15 -84.69 -1.27
C ALA A 1057 -6.12 -85.22 -2.29
N SER A 1058 -5.06 -85.89 -1.83
CA SER A 1058 -4.07 -86.52 -2.74
C SER A 1058 -4.60 -87.78 -3.42
N LEU A 1059 -5.66 -88.41 -2.89
CA LEU A 1059 -6.17 -89.71 -3.32
C LEU A 1059 -5.09 -90.82 -3.35
N LYS A 1060 -3.99 -90.67 -2.60
CA LYS A 1060 -2.95 -91.69 -2.46
C LYS A 1060 -3.39 -92.82 -1.52
N ASP A 1061 -4.07 -92.45 -0.45
CA ASP A 1061 -4.71 -93.38 0.47
C ASP A 1061 -6.20 -93.52 0.12
N LEU A 1062 -6.61 -94.75 -0.22
CA LEU A 1062 -7.99 -95.08 -0.59
C LEU A 1062 -8.84 -95.51 0.62
N SER A 1063 -8.31 -95.43 1.84
CA SER A 1063 -9.04 -95.73 3.08
C SER A 1063 -10.02 -94.60 3.43
N ALA A 1064 -11.20 -94.63 2.81
CA ALA A 1064 -12.20 -93.61 3.01
C ALA A 1064 -12.89 -93.71 4.36
N LYS A 1065 -13.05 -92.59 5.06
CA LYS A 1065 -13.94 -92.51 6.22
C LYS A 1065 -15.39 -92.45 5.74
N LYS A 1066 -16.21 -93.40 6.17
CA LYS A 1066 -17.63 -93.52 5.77
C LYS A 1066 -18.51 -92.81 6.79
N VAL A 1067 -19.33 -91.87 6.33
CA VAL A 1067 -20.35 -91.17 7.11
C VAL A 1067 -21.72 -91.48 6.52
N TYR A 1068 -22.66 -91.94 7.34
CA TYR A 1068 -24.01 -92.28 6.90
C TYR A 1068 -25.06 -91.37 7.54
N HIS A 1069 -26.00 -90.89 6.73
CA HIS A 1069 -27.20 -90.18 7.19
C HIS A 1069 -28.44 -90.90 6.69
N LYS A 1070 -29.32 -91.28 7.63
CA LYS A 1070 -30.61 -91.90 7.31
C LYS A 1070 -31.63 -90.81 6.97
N GLY A 1071 -32.19 -90.84 5.76
CA GLY A 1071 -33.18 -89.86 5.32
C GLY A 1071 -33.86 -90.29 4.03
N SER A 1072 -35.10 -89.83 3.80
CA SER A 1072 -35.88 -90.11 2.61
C SER A 1072 -36.06 -88.86 1.76
N GLY A 1073 -35.83 -88.96 0.44
CA GLY A 1073 -36.16 -87.93 -0.53
C GLY A 1073 -35.02 -87.50 -1.46
N ASP A 1074 -35.38 -86.66 -2.44
CA ASP A 1074 -34.43 -86.05 -3.37
C ASP A 1074 -33.51 -85.08 -2.62
N LEU A 1075 -32.21 -85.28 -2.80
CA LEU A 1075 -31.18 -84.52 -2.12
C LEU A 1075 -30.69 -83.39 -3.01
N ARG A 1076 -30.83 -82.17 -2.52
CA ARG A 1076 -30.29 -80.99 -3.19
C ARG A 1076 -29.06 -80.49 -2.46
N TYR A 1077 -27.91 -80.53 -3.12
CA TYR A 1077 -26.68 -79.92 -2.62
C TYR A 1077 -26.87 -78.40 -2.45
N LEU A 1078 -26.56 -77.89 -1.26
CA LEU A 1078 -26.69 -76.46 -0.91
C LEU A 1078 -25.35 -75.72 -0.96
N GLY A 1079 -24.24 -76.42 -0.74
CA GLY A 1079 -22.90 -75.82 -0.72
C GLY A 1079 -21.93 -76.59 0.19
N SER A 1080 -20.65 -76.29 0.07
CA SER A 1080 -19.59 -76.86 0.92
C SER A 1080 -18.73 -75.76 1.55
N TYR A 1081 -18.10 -76.06 2.68
CA TYR A 1081 -17.19 -75.17 3.41
C TYR A 1081 -15.91 -75.93 3.80
N GLU A 1082 -14.98 -75.32 4.56
CA GLU A 1082 -13.63 -75.89 4.78
C GLU A 1082 -13.63 -77.32 5.32
N THR A 1083 -14.63 -77.73 6.11
CA THR A 1083 -14.67 -79.04 6.79
C THR A 1083 -15.92 -79.90 6.53
N GLY A 1084 -16.83 -79.49 5.62
CA GLY A 1084 -18.05 -80.25 5.36
C GLY A 1084 -18.96 -79.72 4.25
N ILE A 1085 -20.15 -80.34 4.11
CA ILE A 1085 -21.15 -80.08 3.06
C ILE A 1085 -22.56 -79.96 3.64
N PHE A 1086 -23.37 -79.06 3.07
CA PHE A 1086 -24.80 -78.94 3.35
C PHE A 1086 -25.67 -79.49 2.22
N PHE A 1087 -26.73 -80.19 2.59
CA PHE A 1087 -27.77 -80.72 1.71
C PHE A 1087 -29.16 -80.31 2.22
N LEU A 1088 -30.10 -80.18 1.29
CA LEU A 1088 -31.53 -80.11 1.55
C LEU A 1088 -32.14 -81.48 1.27
N SER A 1089 -32.84 -82.04 2.26
CA SER A 1089 -33.55 -83.32 2.19
C SER A 1089 -34.98 -83.12 2.68
N GLY A 1090 -35.93 -82.98 1.74
CA GLY A 1090 -37.29 -82.57 2.07
C GLY A 1090 -37.32 -81.22 2.81
N LYS A 1091 -37.87 -81.22 4.04
CA LYS A 1091 -37.90 -80.05 4.94
C LYS A 1091 -36.71 -79.98 5.89
N LYS A 1092 -35.64 -80.75 5.67
CA LYS A 1092 -34.47 -80.78 6.55
C LYS A 1092 -33.22 -80.27 5.86
N ILE A 1093 -32.45 -79.47 6.59
CA ILE A 1093 -31.08 -79.13 6.25
C ILE A 1093 -30.18 -80.15 6.93
N VAL A 1094 -29.42 -80.88 6.13
CA VAL A 1094 -28.46 -81.89 6.57
C VAL A 1094 -27.05 -81.33 6.40
N SER A 1095 -26.26 -81.36 7.45
CA SER A 1095 -24.83 -81.07 7.42
C SER A 1095 -24.06 -82.38 7.54
N LEU A 1096 -23.09 -82.58 6.65
CA LEU A 1096 -22.14 -83.70 6.66
C LEU A 1096 -20.73 -83.13 6.82
N ASP A 1097 -20.07 -83.44 7.93
CA ASP A 1097 -18.64 -83.16 8.11
C ASP A 1097 -17.83 -84.47 8.03
N ASN A 1098 -16.51 -84.36 8.23
CA ASN A 1098 -15.60 -85.51 8.17
C ASN A 1098 -15.83 -86.54 9.31
N GLU A 1099 -16.72 -86.31 10.27
CA GLU A 1099 -16.88 -87.15 11.46
C GLU A 1099 -18.30 -87.64 11.69
N ARG A 1100 -19.32 -86.81 11.40
CA ARG A 1100 -20.71 -87.06 11.74
C ARG A 1100 -21.67 -86.40 10.76
N SER A 1101 -22.92 -86.86 10.82
CA SER A 1101 -24.04 -86.22 10.15
C SER A 1101 -25.00 -85.61 11.16
N THR A 1102 -25.44 -84.38 10.91
CA THR A 1102 -26.44 -83.69 11.71
C THR A 1102 -27.55 -83.13 10.80
N SER A 1103 -28.78 -83.00 11.30
CA SER A 1103 -29.89 -82.41 10.55
C SER A 1103 -30.78 -81.52 11.40
N ILE A 1104 -31.33 -80.45 10.81
CA ILE A 1104 -32.31 -79.55 11.43
C ILE A 1104 -33.48 -79.31 10.48
N ASP A 1105 -34.70 -79.17 11.01
CA ASP A 1105 -35.87 -78.81 10.21
C ASP A 1105 -35.76 -77.35 9.72
N LEU A 1106 -36.20 -77.11 8.48
CA LEU A 1106 -36.32 -75.77 7.95
C LEU A 1106 -37.40 -75.00 8.71
N PRO A 1107 -37.10 -73.79 9.19
CA PRO A 1107 -38.08 -72.97 9.91
C PRO A 1107 -39.22 -72.44 9.00
N ASN A 1108 -39.07 -72.49 7.67
CA ASN A 1108 -40.10 -72.06 6.71
C ASN A 1108 -39.96 -72.82 5.38
N ASP A 1109 -41.08 -73.30 4.83
CA ASP A 1109 -41.16 -74.06 3.58
C ASP A 1109 -40.87 -73.22 2.32
N SER A 1110 -40.85 -71.89 2.43
CA SER A 1110 -40.69 -70.96 1.30
C SER A 1110 -39.25 -70.48 1.05
N ALA A 1111 -38.24 -71.09 1.68
CA ALA A 1111 -36.84 -70.68 1.52
C ALA A 1111 -36.38 -70.84 0.05
N SER A 1112 -35.92 -69.74 -0.56
CA SER A 1112 -35.68 -69.69 -2.00
C SER A 1112 -34.19 -69.74 -2.38
N GLN A 1113 -33.31 -69.22 -1.51
CA GLN A 1113 -31.89 -69.07 -1.79
C GLN A 1113 -31.05 -69.46 -0.57
N PHE A 1114 -29.95 -70.17 -0.84
CA PHE A 1114 -29.03 -70.68 0.16
C PHE A 1114 -27.61 -70.30 -0.22
N VAL A 1115 -26.81 -69.93 0.77
CA VAL A 1115 -25.39 -69.59 0.61
C VAL A 1115 -24.61 -70.20 1.77
N VAL A 1116 -23.55 -70.93 1.45
CA VAL A 1116 -22.64 -71.51 2.46
C VAL A 1116 -21.36 -70.68 2.53
N ARG A 1117 -20.97 -70.29 3.74
CA ARG A 1117 -19.62 -69.80 4.04
C ARG A 1117 -19.24 -70.08 5.47
N SER A 1118 -18.09 -70.73 5.65
CA SER A 1118 -17.57 -71.20 6.93
C SER A 1118 -17.78 -70.19 8.08
N PRO A 1119 -18.34 -70.60 9.23
CA PRO A 1119 -19.00 -71.88 9.54
C PRO A 1119 -20.51 -71.91 9.24
N TYR A 1120 -21.06 -71.00 8.44
CA TYR A 1120 -22.50 -70.76 8.37
C TYR A 1120 -23.15 -71.13 7.04
N LEU A 1121 -24.33 -71.76 7.11
CA LEU A 1121 -25.32 -71.77 6.04
C LEU A 1121 -26.30 -70.63 6.26
N TRP A 1122 -26.42 -69.74 5.27
CA TRP A 1122 -27.35 -68.62 5.25
C TRP A 1122 -28.46 -68.87 4.25
N PHE A 1123 -29.68 -68.48 4.62
CA PHE A 1123 -30.83 -68.48 3.72
C PHE A 1123 -31.84 -67.42 4.16
N HIS A 1124 -32.84 -67.14 3.33
CA HIS A 1124 -33.92 -66.24 3.70
C HIS A 1124 -35.28 -66.83 3.34
N ALA A 1125 -36.28 -66.41 4.10
CA ALA A 1125 -37.69 -66.63 3.79
C ALA A 1125 -38.44 -65.33 4.07
N GLY A 1126 -38.94 -64.68 3.02
CA GLY A 1126 -39.52 -63.34 3.10
C GLY A 1126 -38.49 -62.31 3.58
N LYS A 1127 -38.79 -61.64 4.70
CA LYS A 1127 -37.94 -60.58 5.29
C LYS A 1127 -36.98 -61.09 6.36
N THR A 1128 -37.02 -62.39 6.66
CA THR A 1128 -36.21 -62.98 7.73
C THR A 1128 -35.02 -63.69 7.10
N VAL A 1129 -33.83 -63.29 7.55
CA VAL A 1129 -32.58 -63.95 7.19
C VAL A 1129 -32.23 -64.91 8.30
N TYR A 1130 -32.01 -66.17 7.92
CA TYR A 1130 -31.64 -67.27 8.79
C TYR A 1130 -30.17 -67.63 8.60
N ARG A 1131 -29.56 -68.08 9.68
CA ARG A 1131 -28.20 -68.59 9.73
C ARG A 1131 -28.15 -69.86 10.58
N ILE A 1132 -27.55 -70.90 10.03
CA ILE A 1132 -27.27 -72.16 10.71
C ILE A 1132 -25.75 -72.29 10.85
N GLU A 1133 -25.28 -72.44 12.08
CA GLU A 1133 -23.89 -72.75 12.36
C GLU A 1133 -23.59 -74.24 12.12
N SER A 1134 -22.49 -74.54 11.42
CA SER A 1134 -22.05 -75.90 11.13
C SER A 1134 -21.70 -76.65 12.42
N GLY A 1135 -21.99 -77.94 12.48
CA GLY A 1135 -21.69 -78.79 13.64
C GLY A 1135 -22.67 -78.63 14.80
N SER A 1136 -22.90 -77.41 15.30
CA SER A 1136 -23.86 -77.14 16.39
C SER A 1136 -25.33 -77.13 15.91
N LEU A 1137 -25.54 -76.84 14.61
CA LEU A 1137 -26.84 -76.54 14.00
C LEU A 1137 -27.63 -75.46 14.75
N LYS A 1138 -26.93 -74.54 15.43
CA LYS A 1138 -27.58 -73.42 16.10
C LYS A 1138 -28.20 -72.50 15.04
N LEU A 1139 -29.52 -72.49 14.99
CA LEU A 1139 -30.29 -71.59 14.16
C LEU A 1139 -30.37 -70.20 14.83
N SER A 1140 -30.06 -69.17 14.05
CA SER A 1140 -30.21 -67.76 14.43
C SER A 1140 -30.84 -67.00 13.28
N SER A 1141 -31.54 -65.91 13.56
CA SER A 1141 -32.21 -65.12 12.53
C SER A 1141 -32.34 -63.66 12.90
N PHE A 1142 -32.43 -62.80 11.89
CA PHE A 1142 -32.79 -61.40 12.04
C PHE A 1142 -33.73 -60.95 10.93
N ASN A 1143 -34.55 -59.95 11.23
CA ASN A 1143 -35.44 -59.33 10.25
C ASN A 1143 -34.73 -58.16 9.57
N VAL A 1144 -35.01 -57.98 8.28
CA VAL A 1144 -34.58 -56.80 7.53
C VAL A 1144 -35.77 -55.93 7.14
N GLU A 1145 -35.55 -54.63 7.04
CA GLU A 1145 -36.60 -53.64 6.78
C GLU A 1145 -37.21 -53.72 5.36
N ALA A 1146 -36.64 -54.52 4.45
CA ALA A 1146 -37.08 -54.62 3.05
C ALA A 1146 -38.45 -55.29 2.89
N SER A 1147 -39.22 -54.98 1.83
CA SER A 1147 -40.39 -55.79 1.45
C SER A 1147 -39.98 -57.15 0.87
N ASP A 1148 -38.92 -57.16 0.06
CA ASP A 1148 -38.45 -58.31 -0.71
C ASP A 1148 -36.91 -58.36 -0.76
N ILE A 1149 -36.33 -59.55 -0.50
CA ILE A 1149 -34.92 -59.84 -0.69
C ILE A 1149 -34.77 -60.46 -2.10
N GLU A 1150 -34.04 -59.77 -2.98
CA GLU A 1150 -33.82 -60.21 -4.37
C GLU A 1150 -32.73 -61.29 -4.45
N GLY A 1151 -31.76 -61.26 -3.54
CA GLY A 1151 -30.63 -62.18 -3.53
C GLY A 1151 -29.82 -62.16 -2.23
N ILE A 1152 -29.06 -63.23 -1.98
CA ILE A 1152 -28.10 -63.32 -0.88
C ILE A 1152 -26.72 -63.74 -1.38
N LEU A 1153 -25.65 -63.16 -0.82
CA LEU A 1153 -24.25 -63.50 -1.10
C LEU A 1153 -23.43 -63.53 0.20
N PRO A 1154 -22.39 -64.37 0.27
CA PRO A 1154 -21.60 -64.53 1.49
C PRO A 1154 -20.72 -63.29 1.78
N GLY A 1155 -20.61 -62.85 3.04
CA GLY A 1155 -19.66 -61.80 3.48
C GLY A 1155 -18.28 -62.37 3.87
N LYS A 1156 -17.18 -61.59 3.84
CA LYS A 1156 -15.80 -62.10 4.13
C LYS A 1156 -15.58 -62.34 5.64
N LYS A 1157 -14.85 -63.42 6.00
CA LYS A 1157 -14.52 -63.86 7.38
C LYS A 1157 -15.76 -64.02 8.29
N ASP A 1158 -15.62 -63.75 9.58
CA ASP A 1158 -16.63 -63.77 10.64
C ASP A 1158 -17.57 -62.53 10.61
N ASP A 1159 -17.67 -61.82 9.49
CA ASP A 1159 -18.32 -60.49 9.44
C ASP A 1159 -19.66 -60.46 8.64
N GLY A 1160 -20.37 -61.59 8.53
CA GLY A 1160 -21.80 -61.64 8.16
C GLY A 1160 -22.16 -61.93 6.68
N ILE A 1161 -23.26 -61.33 6.16
CA ILE A 1161 -23.92 -61.66 4.87
C ILE A 1161 -24.20 -60.40 4.03
N VAL A 1162 -24.24 -60.49 2.70
CA VAL A 1162 -24.66 -59.41 1.79
C VAL A 1162 -26.03 -59.74 1.20
N LEU A 1163 -26.98 -58.80 1.29
CA LEU A 1163 -28.32 -58.92 0.72
C LEU A 1163 -28.52 -57.92 -0.43
N PHE A 1164 -29.21 -58.35 -1.49
CA PHE A 1164 -29.66 -57.48 -2.59
C PHE A 1164 -31.13 -57.13 -2.40
N LYS A 1165 -31.43 -55.83 -2.43
CA LYS A 1165 -32.79 -55.32 -2.32
C LYS A 1165 -32.94 -54.01 -3.09
N SER A 1166 -34.02 -53.87 -3.86
CA SER A 1166 -34.45 -52.58 -4.44
C SER A 1166 -33.33 -51.84 -5.18
N GLY A 1167 -32.47 -52.56 -5.89
CA GLY A 1167 -31.30 -51.98 -6.56
C GLY A 1167 -30.17 -51.51 -5.63
N LYS A 1168 -30.05 -52.08 -4.42
CA LYS A 1168 -28.94 -51.87 -3.48
C LYS A 1168 -28.36 -53.19 -3.00
N ALA A 1169 -27.06 -53.22 -2.74
CA ALA A 1169 -26.39 -54.26 -1.97
C ALA A 1169 -26.14 -53.75 -0.55
N ILE A 1170 -26.48 -54.54 0.48
CA ILE A 1170 -26.24 -54.17 1.87
C ILE A 1170 -25.52 -55.31 2.57
N ARG A 1171 -24.37 -55.02 3.19
CA ARG A 1171 -23.67 -55.97 4.07
C ARG A 1171 -24.22 -55.86 5.48
N TYR A 1172 -24.54 -57.00 6.07
CA TYR A 1172 -24.96 -57.16 7.44
C TYR A 1172 -23.90 -57.92 8.22
N SER A 1173 -23.70 -57.57 9.49
CA SER A 1173 -22.87 -58.33 10.42
C SER A 1173 -23.51 -59.67 10.79
N ILE A 1174 -22.75 -60.52 11.48
CA ILE A 1174 -23.26 -61.74 12.11
C ILE A 1174 -24.48 -61.47 13.02
N ASP A 1175 -24.55 -60.30 13.66
CA ASP A 1175 -25.65 -59.92 14.57
C ASP A 1175 -26.81 -59.23 13.85
N GLY A 1176 -26.80 -59.15 12.51
CA GLY A 1176 -27.86 -58.53 11.73
C GLY A 1176 -27.83 -57.01 11.68
N LYS A 1177 -26.71 -56.37 12.05
CA LYS A 1177 -26.53 -54.91 11.92
C LYS A 1177 -26.01 -54.56 10.52
N PRO A 1178 -26.57 -53.57 9.81
CA PRO A 1178 -26.02 -53.13 8.54
C PRO A 1178 -24.64 -52.49 8.75
N ILE A 1179 -23.64 -52.97 7.99
CA ILE A 1179 -22.26 -52.48 8.00
C ILE A 1179 -22.08 -51.41 6.91
N TRP A 1180 -22.55 -51.69 5.69
CA TRP A 1180 -22.51 -50.73 4.57
C TRP A 1180 -23.65 -50.97 3.59
N SER A 1181 -23.99 -49.94 2.81
CA SER A 1181 -24.96 -50.00 1.72
C SER A 1181 -24.39 -49.39 0.45
N TYR A 1182 -24.62 -50.04 -0.69
CA TYR A 1182 -24.15 -49.63 -2.00
C TYR A 1182 -25.30 -49.62 -3.03
N SER A 1183 -25.38 -48.59 -3.87
CA SER A 1183 -26.36 -48.52 -4.96
C SER A 1183 -25.92 -49.37 -6.15
N LEU A 1184 -26.76 -50.30 -6.59
CA LEU A 1184 -26.57 -51.08 -7.82
C LEU A 1184 -27.12 -50.36 -9.06
N LYS A 1185 -27.44 -49.07 -8.94
CA LYS A 1185 -27.79 -48.18 -10.03
C LYS A 1185 -26.92 -46.95 -9.98
N ASP A 1186 -26.39 -46.53 -11.13
CA ASP A 1186 -25.75 -45.22 -11.28
C ASP A 1186 -26.79 -44.12 -11.55
N GLU A 1187 -26.32 -42.88 -11.67
CA GLU A 1187 -27.14 -41.68 -11.91
C GLU A 1187 -27.94 -41.77 -13.22
N GLU A 1188 -27.53 -42.62 -14.17
CA GLU A 1188 -28.20 -42.86 -15.45
C GLU A 1188 -29.19 -44.04 -15.38
N GLY A 1189 -29.32 -44.69 -14.22
CA GLY A 1189 -30.25 -45.81 -14.00
C GLY A 1189 -29.73 -47.17 -14.48
N LYS A 1190 -28.44 -47.27 -14.85
CA LYS A 1190 -27.84 -48.52 -15.33
C LYS A 1190 -27.59 -49.48 -14.18
N VAL A 1191 -28.03 -50.73 -14.35
CA VAL A 1191 -27.97 -51.75 -13.30
C VAL A 1191 -26.65 -52.51 -13.34
N TYR A 1192 -25.98 -52.61 -12.20
CA TYR A 1192 -24.72 -53.35 -12.04
C TYR A 1192 -24.99 -54.81 -11.65
N SER A 1193 -24.22 -55.75 -12.20
CA SER A 1193 -24.22 -57.15 -11.73
C SER A 1193 -23.16 -57.34 -10.64
N LEU A 1194 -23.50 -58.04 -9.56
CA LEU A 1194 -22.53 -58.41 -8.53
C LEU A 1194 -21.92 -59.77 -8.85
N VAL A 1195 -20.60 -59.88 -8.83
CA VAL A 1195 -19.89 -61.17 -8.86
C VAL A 1195 -18.99 -61.25 -7.64
N TYR A 1196 -19.01 -62.41 -7.01
CA TYR A 1196 -18.37 -62.66 -5.73
C TYR A 1196 -16.97 -63.31 -5.92
N ARG A 1197 -16.03 -63.01 -5.01
CA ARG A 1197 -14.63 -63.50 -5.01
C ARG A 1197 -14.51 -64.92 -4.48
#